data_AF-A0A0D7CFC6-F1
#
_entry.id   AF-A0A0D7CFC6-F1
#
_cell.length_a   1.000
_cell.length_b   1.000
_cell.length_c   1.000
_cell.angle_alpha   90.00
_cell.angle_beta   90.00
_cell.angle_gamma   90.00
#
_symmetry.space_group_name_H-M   'P 1'
#
loop_
_entity.id
_entity.type
_entity.pdbx_description
1 polymer ?
#
loop_
_entity_poly.entity_id
_entity_poly.type
_entity_poly.pdbx_seq_one_letter_code
_entity_poly.pdbx_strand_id
1 'polypeptide(L)'
;MTSERVPTVDHGALALGRRLGQGGQGTVHEVTNKKINETDGGGWEVAYKEYNAAVLPHLDAAALAASVALPGELSAAEGRWLCEKTAWPAALVERQGSASGFLMRTVPDRFRFTLQSLGGTTPGARRPANLEYLLNDDAYVAGIGLSVSERDRLLLLTDLAATLTRLHRIGITVGDLSPKNLLFTTGTPPECFLIDCDAMRLRGTGVLPQAETPDWQIPDGEEKATRASDVYKLALLAIRLFARDQTSRDPAALASVSPELSDLARAGLDPDPARRPLPAQWAEQLAAAATTASTAPAAAPAANGGKGASAPPRRRAGAPGPPGTPPGPPGGGPNWSAAKALVAAAAVILVIIVGVVGGHSGGGSGQASESSTQPSVSQDDGGGTSPYDDSSGGSGSTSLDPTPSDSPSESASPTPDPVGDAEVGSCFDDRGTGNHSDLTPTSCTSGAFKVVQINSATTDLNSCDGVTDSDRSVSSAEHDRVLCLSYLSPGGTAYHARSGDCVYGTSPSSSWSEVSCQTGNFKVLAAYRGTSDSAKCNSLTHYNQWLHIPAGGYSGLDMMLCLSMNYPDDAGYATQRECLLKSGDGPKARFTNVGSCASSNVYVTGRTSTYNDAGFCNQDGWTTWENPDYPRLGYTVCWRPR
;
A
#
# COMPACT_ATOMS: atom_id res chain seq x y z
N MET A 1 -46.99 14.42 -8.39
CA MET A 1 -46.14 13.40 -7.76
C MET A 1 -45.31 14.13 -6.72
N THR A 2 -45.62 13.96 -5.43
CA THR A 2 -44.86 14.56 -4.34
C THR A 2 -43.46 13.95 -4.35
N SER A 3 -42.43 14.77 -4.58
CA SER A 3 -41.04 14.36 -4.46
C SER A 3 -40.86 13.76 -3.08
N GLU A 4 -40.70 12.44 -3.00
CA GLU A 4 -40.45 11.78 -1.73
C GLU A 4 -39.16 12.36 -1.17
N ARG A 5 -39.24 12.87 0.06
CA ARG A 5 -38.14 13.61 0.68
C ARG A 5 -37.00 12.60 0.90
N VAL A 6 -35.79 12.91 0.40
CA VAL A 6 -34.62 12.04 0.57
C VAL A 6 -34.46 11.67 2.05
N PRO A 7 -34.41 10.38 2.41
CA PRO A 7 -34.23 9.95 3.79
C PRO A 7 -33.01 10.64 4.41
N THR A 8 -33.24 11.43 5.46
CA THR A 8 -32.22 12.27 6.10
C THR A 8 -32.32 12.12 7.62
N VAL A 9 -31.17 12.06 8.27
CA VAL A 9 -31.04 11.84 9.71
C VAL A 9 -30.08 12.87 10.30
N ASP A 10 -30.48 13.56 11.35
CA ASP A 10 -29.56 14.41 12.10
C ASP A 10 -28.52 13.55 12.83
N HIS A 11 -27.24 13.91 12.72
CA HIS A 11 -26.12 13.22 13.36
C HIS A 11 -26.33 13.08 14.87
N GLY A 12 -26.88 14.10 15.54
CA GLY A 12 -27.18 14.09 16.98
C GLY A 12 -28.27 13.08 17.38
N ALA A 13 -29.03 12.55 16.43
CA ALA A 13 -30.02 11.50 16.65
C ALA A 13 -29.44 10.07 16.53
N LEU A 14 -28.15 9.92 16.18
CA LEU A 14 -27.48 8.62 16.07
C LEU A 14 -26.85 8.20 17.40
N ALA A 15 -27.12 6.95 17.83
CA ALA A 15 -26.36 6.30 18.88
C ALA A 15 -25.24 5.49 18.25
N LEU A 16 -24.01 6.04 18.27
CA LEU A 16 -22.84 5.41 17.67
C LEU A 16 -22.24 4.36 18.62
N GLY A 17 -22.04 3.15 18.10
CA GLY A 17 -21.35 2.05 18.76
C GLY A 17 -19.86 2.03 18.45
N ARG A 18 -19.29 0.84 18.31
CA ARG A 18 -17.86 0.69 18.01
C ARG A 18 -17.51 1.19 16.60
N ARG A 19 -16.26 1.59 16.42
CA ARG A 19 -15.68 1.82 15.09
C ARG A 19 -15.52 0.48 14.37
N LEU A 20 -16.12 0.36 13.18
CA LEU A 20 -16.08 -0.83 12.33
C LEU A 20 -14.90 -0.81 11.35
N GLY A 21 -14.48 0.38 10.92
CA GLY A 21 -13.35 0.59 10.03
C GLY A 21 -13.01 2.08 9.89
N GLN A 22 -11.83 2.38 9.36
CA GLN A 22 -11.40 3.75 9.06
C GLN A 22 -10.65 3.73 7.74
N GLY A 23 -10.95 4.72 6.90
CA GLY A 23 -10.35 4.92 5.60
C GLY A 23 -10.02 6.37 5.26
N GLY A 24 -9.47 6.60 4.06
CA GLY A 24 -8.99 7.91 3.61
C GLY A 24 -10.09 8.92 3.39
N GLN A 25 -11.29 8.44 3.08
CA GLN A 25 -12.45 9.28 2.88
C GLN A 25 -13.32 9.40 4.12
N GLY A 26 -13.16 8.52 5.12
CA GLY A 26 -14.05 8.54 6.27
C GLY A 26 -13.87 7.41 7.27
N THR A 27 -14.67 7.46 8.33
CA THR A 27 -14.73 6.43 9.37
C THR A 27 -16.10 5.76 9.37
N VAL A 28 -16.12 4.44 9.58
CA VAL A 28 -17.37 3.67 9.63
C VAL A 28 -17.67 3.29 11.08
N HIS A 29 -18.84 3.67 11.56
CA HIS A 29 -19.33 3.44 12.91
C HIS A 29 -20.54 2.52 12.89
N GLU A 30 -20.65 1.66 13.90
CA GLU A 30 -21.89 0.95 14.20
C GLU A 30 -22.96 1.94 14.67
N VAL A 31 -24.21 1.72 14.30
CA VAL A 31 -25.36 2.49 14.80
C VAL A 31 -26.29 1.54 15.53
N THR A 32 -26.58 1.81 16.80
CA THR A 32 -27.28 0.86 17.69
C THR A 32 -28.76 1.18 17.88
N ASN A 33 -29.22 2.35 17.46
CA ASN A 33 -30.59 2.83 17.67
C ASN A 33 -31.41 2.96 16.38
N LYS A 34 -30.92 2.48 15.24
CA LYS A 34 -31.60 2.57 13.94
C LYS A 34 -31.43 1.30 13.13
N LYS A 35 -32.41 1.05 12.27
CA LYS A 35 -32.39 0.03 11.23
C LYS A 35 -32.91 0.61 9.92
N ILE A 36 -32.60 -0.06 8.81
CA ILE A 36 -33.19 0.23 7.50
C ILE A 36 -34.02 -0.96 7.02
N ASN A 37 -34.93 -0.73 6.08
CA ASN A 37 -35.78 -1.78 5.51
C ASN A 37 -36.58 -2.55 6.59
N GLU A 38 -37.16 -1.84 7.55
CA GLU A 38 -37.86 -2.43 8.72
C GLU A 38 -39.02 -3.35 8.37
N THR A 39 -39.60 -3.18 7.18
CA THR A 39 -40.63 -4.06 6.62
C THR A 39 -40.12 -5.47 6.31
N ASP A 40 -38.81 -5.71 6.26
CA ASP A 40 -38.19 -7.01 6.01
C ASP A 40 -37.61 -7.60 7.31
N GLY A 41 -38.33 -8.56 7.90
CA GLY A 41 -37.81 -9.37 9.02
C GLY A 41 -37.41 -8.60 10.27
N GLY A 42 -37.94 -7.39 10.49
CA GLY A 42 -37.59 -6.52 11.62
C GLY A 42 -36.42 -5.55 11.35
N GLY A 43 -36.04 -5.37 10.09
CA GLY A 43 -35.03 -4.39 9.65
C GLY A 43 -33.60 -4.89 9.70
N TRP A 44 -32.74 -4.25 8.92
CA TRP A 44 -31.32 -4.54 8.85
C TRP A 44 -30.52 -3.55 9.70
N GLU A 45 -29.52 -4.08 10.41
CA GLU A 45 -28.55 -3.28 11.15
C GLU A 45 -27.79 -2.35 10.20
N VAL A 46 -27.57 -1.11 10.63
CA VAL A 46 -26.88 -0.08 9.83
C VAL A 46 -25.56 0.38 10.42
N ALA A 47 -24.68 0.81 9.52
CA ALA A 47 -23.47 1.52 9.82
C ALA A 47 -23.58 2.95 9.31
N TYR A 48 -22.93 3.87 10.01
CA TYR A 48 -22.75 5.25 9.58
C TYR A 48 -21.35 5.41 9.01
N LYS A 49 -21.22 5.81 7.74
CA LYS A 49 -19.94 6.28 7.18
C LYS A 49 -19.91 7.80 7.34
N GLU A 50 -19.02 8.27 8.21
CA GLU A 50 -18.72 9.69 8.43
C GLU A 50 -17.56 10.11 7.53
N TYR A 51 -17.72 11.16 6.74
CA TYR A 51 -16.65 11.68 5.90
C TYR A 51 -15.61 12.43 6.75
N ASN A 52 -14.33 12.29 6.39
CA ASN A 52 -13.26 13.05 7.02
C ASN A 52 -13.41 14.55 6.70
N ALA A 53 -13.02 15.43 7.63
CA ALA A 53 -13.15 16.88 7.43
C ALA A 53 -12.48 17.39 6.13
N ALA A 54 -11.33 16.80 5.76
CA ALA A 54 -10.60 17.14 4.53
C ALA A 54 -11.36 16.82 3.23
N VAL A 55 -12.31 15.89 3.24
CA VAL A 55 -13.05 15.51 2.02
C VAL A 55 -14.39 16.23 1.88
N LEU A 56 -14.95 16.77 2.97
CA LEU A 56 -16.22 17.50 2.96
C LEU A 56 -16.27 18.65 1.93
N PRO A 57 -15.21 19.45 1.71
CA PRO A 57 -15.23 20.51 0.69
C PRO A 57 -15.39 19.98 -0.76
N HIS A 58 -15.04 18.72 -0.99
CA HIS A 58 -15.12 18.07 -2.31
C HIS A 58 -16.37 17.19 -2.46
N LEU A 59 -17.21 17.11 -1.42
CA LEU A 59 -18.40 16.28 -1.39
C LEU A 59 -19.51 16.89 -2.25
N ASP A 60 -19.96 16.16 -3.26
CA ASP A 60 -21.20 16.48 -3.96
C ASP A 60 -22.39 15.90 -3.18
N ALA A 61 -22.97 16.73 -2.30
CA ALA A 61 -24.12 16.35 -1.48
C ALA A 61 -25.36 16.01 -2.32
N ALA A 62 -25.52 16.62 -3.50
CA ALA A 62 -26.65 16.32 -4.39
C ALA A 62 -26.48 14.95 -5.06
N ALA A 63 -25.26 14.60 -5.46
CA ALA A 63 -24.94 13.27 -5.95
C ALA A 63 -25.18 12.20 -4.88
N LEU A 64 -24.78 12.45 -3.63
CA LEU A 64 -25.04 11.53 -2.52
C LEU A 64 -26.54 11.39 -2.24
N ALA A 65 -27.29 12.50 -2.27
CA ALA A 65 -28.74 12.49 -2.13
C ALA A 65 -29.43 11.67 -3.23
N ALA A 66 -28.96 11.77 -4.48
CA ALA A 66 -29.46 10.98 -5.60
C ALA A 66 -29.16 9.48 -5.40
N SER A 67 -27.98 9.12 -4.89
CA SER A 67 -27.66 7.74 -4.53
C SER A 67 -28.59 7.21 -3.44
N VAL A 68 -28.87 8.00 -2.39
CA VAL A 68 -29.81 7.63 -1.32
C VAL A 68 -31.25 7.47 -1.84
N ALA A 69 -31.67 8.28 -2.79
CA ALA A 69 -33.02 8.20 -3.39
C ALA A 69 -33.20 6.99 -4.31
N LEU A 70 -32.12 6.50 -4.94
CA LEU A 70 -32.16 5.50 -6.00
C LEU A 70 -32.99 4.23 -5.65
N PRO A 71 -32.88 3.60 -4.47
CA PRO A 71 -33.68 2.42 -4.16
C PRO A 71 -35.20 2.66 -4.23
N GLY A 72 -35.67 3.88 -3.96
CA GLY A 72 -37.08 4.27 -4.08
C GLY A 72 -37.51 4.59 -5.52
N GLU A 73 -36.56 4.91 -6.41
CA GLU A 73 -36.83 5.07 -7.85
C GLU A 73 -36.91 3.74 -8.59
N LEU A 74 -36.25 2.70 -8.08
CA LEU A 74 -36.22 1.37 -8.67
C LEU A 74 -37.50 0.57 -8.37
N SER A 75 -37.75 -0.48 -9.14
CA SER A 75 -38.77 -1.47 -8.77
C SER A 75 -38.41 -2.09 -7.41
N ALA A 76 -39.42 -2.49 -6.61
CA ALA A 76 -39.18 -3.07 -5.29
C ALA A 76 -38.19 -4.25 -5.31
N ALA A 77 -38.24 -5.08 -6.37
CA ALA A 77 -37.31 -6.20 -6.56
C ALA A 77 -35.89 -5.75 -6.92
N GLU A 78 -35.72 -4.64 -7.64
CA GLU A 78 -34.40 -4.08 -7.95
C GLU A 78 -33.79 -3.32 -6.78
N GLY A 79 -34.57 -2.49 -6.08
CA GLY A 79 -34.13 -1.83 -4.85
C GLY A 79 -33.72 -2.85 -3.78
N ARG A 80 -34.52 -3.90 -3.58
CA ARG A 80 -34.17 -4.99 -2.64
C ARG A 80 -32.86 -5.67 -3.04
N TRP A 81 -32.72 -6.06 -4.30
CA TRP A 81 -31.52 -6.71 -4.80
C TRP A 81 -30.28 -5.83 -4.63
N LEU A 82 -30.37 -4.53 -4.93
CA LEU A 82 -29.26 -3.60 -4.79
C LEU A 82 -28.75 -3.59 -3.35
N CYS A 83 -29.64 -3.48 -2.37
CA CYS A 83 -29.27 -3.47 -0.96
C CYS A 83 -28.92 -4.86 -0.38
N GLU A 84 -29.26 -5.95 -1.08
CA GLU A 84 -28.83 -7.31 -0.75
C GLU A 84 -27.41 -7.63 -1.25
N LYS A 85 -27.00 -7.01 -2.36
CA LYS A 85 -25.68 -7.20 -2.99
C LYS A 85 -24.65 -6.13 -2.66
N THR A 86 -25.07 -5.01 -2.06
CA THR A 86 -24.19 -3.87 -1.82
C THR A 86 -24.48 -3.19 -0.49
N ALA A 87 -23.48 -2.51 0.08
CA ALA A 87 -23.66 -1.56 1.18
C ALA A 87 -24.11 -0.18 0.66
N TRP A 88 -25.22 -0.16 -0.10
CA TRP A 88 -25.73 1.06 -0.75
C TRP A 88 -26.11 2.15 0.28
N PRO A 89 -25.92 3.45 -0.04
CA PRO A 89 -26.42 4.56 0.78
C PRO A 89 -27.94 4.48 0.97
N ALA A 90 -28.39 4.55 2.22
CA ALA A 90 -29.79 4.37 2.60
C ALA A 90 -30.42 5.63 3.23
N ALA A 91 -29.61 6.49 3.84
CA ALA A 91 -30.04 7.80 4.33
C ALA A 91 -28.86 8.76 4.40
N LEU A 92 -29.09 10.04 4.12
CA LEU A 92 -28.14 11.10 4.41
C LEU A 92 -28.03 11.30 5.93
N VAL A 93 -26.83 11.57 6.39
CA VAL A 93 -26.60 12.06 7.75
C VAL A 93 -26.12 13.49 7.66
N GLU A 94 -26.80 14.38 8.37
CA GLU A 94 -26.48 15.80 8.41
C GLU A 94 -25.99 16.22 9.78
N ARG A 95 -25.02 17.14 9.82
CA ARG A 95 -24.60 17.85 11.02
C ARG A 95 -24.82 19.33 10.77
N GLN A 96 -25.66 19.96 11.59
CA GLN A 96 -26.01 21.38 11.42
C GLN A 96 -26.54 21.72 10.01
N GLY A 97 -27.32 20.80 9.42
CA GLY A 97 -27.91 20.98 8.09
C GLY A 97 -26.95 20.81 6.91
N SER A 98 -25.71 20.35 7.15
CA SER A 98 -24.75 19.99 6.10
C SER A 98 -24.49 18.49 6.10
N ALA A 99 -24.41 17.87 4.92
CA ALA A 99 -24.12 16.44 4.81
C ALA A 99 -22.76 16.10 5.43
N SER A 100 -22.76 15.20 6.42
CA SER A 100 -21.56 14.71 7.10
C SER A 100 -21.24 13.26 6.74
N GLY A 101 -22.18 12.56 6.12
CA GLY A 101 -22.02 11.15 5.76
C GLY A 101 -23.34 10.50 5.38
N PHE A 102 -23.40 9.17 5.49
CA PHE A 102 -24.60 8.42 5.17
C PHE A 102 -24.74 7.14 6.00
N LEU A 103 -25.98 6.68 6.18
CA LEU A 103 -26.28 5.35 6.71
C LEU A 103 -26.26 4.34 5.57
N MET A 104 -25.73 3.15 5.84
CA MET A 104 -25.73 2.01 4.94
C MET A 104 -25.94 0.71 5.71
N ARG A 105 -26.30 -0.37 5.01
CA ARG A 105 -26.41 -1.70 5.63
C ARG A 105 -25.05 -2.13 6.20
N THR A 106 -25.05 -2.69 7.41
CA THR A 106 -23.87 -3.41 7.90
C THR A 106 -23.57 -4.64 7.03
N VAL A 107 -22.29 -5.00 6.94
CA VAL A 107 -21.85 -6.23 6.27
C VAL A 107 -22.57 -7.44 6.90
N PRO A 108 -23.36 -8.21 6.13
CA PRO A 108 -24.04 -9.39 6.66
C PRO A 108 -23.06 -10.44 7.17
N ASP A 109 -23.42 -11.15 8.24
CA ASP A 109 -22.53 -12.12 8.89
C ASP A 109 -22.07 -13.28 7.99
N ARG A 110 -22.81 -13.58 6.91
CA ARG A 110 -22.41 -14.59 5.90
C ARG A 110 -21.16 -14.21 5.10
N PHE A 111 -20.80 -12.93 5.06
CA PHE A 111 -19.59 -12.39 4.44
C PHE A 111 -18.46 -12.20 5.46
N ARG A 112 -18.51 -12.91 6.59
CA ARG A 112 -17.49 -12.87 7.64
C ARG A 112 -17.03 -14.26 7.98
N PHE A 113 -15.72 -14.43 8.12
CA PHE A 113 -15.10 -15.68 8.55
C PHE A 113 -14.35 -15.49 9.88
N THR A 114 -13.94 -16.60 10.48
CA THR A 114 -13.10 -16.59 11.68
C THR A 114 -11.65 -16.74 11.26
N LEU A 115 -10.86 -15.68 11.40
CA LEU A 115 -9.45 -15.67 11.02
C LEU A 115 -8.65 -16.59 11.95
N GLN A 116 -8.05 -17.64 11.40
CA GLN A 116 -7.18 -18.55 12.14
C GLN A 116 -5.76 -17.95 12.23
N SER A 117 -5.15 -18.03 13.42
CA SER A 117 -3.77 -17.58 13.63
C SER A 117 -2.79 -18.66 13.19
N LEU A 118 -1.81 -18.28 12.35
CA LEU A 118 -0.66 -19.09 11.95
C LEU A 118 0.27 -19.34 13.16
N GLY A 119 -0.17 -20.16 14.12
CA GLY A 119 0.55 -20.39 15.38
C GLY A 119 -0.31 -20.83 16.57
N GLY A 120 -1.63 -20.87 16.42
CA GLY A 120 -2.57 -21.65 17.24
C GLY A 120 -2.42 -21.60 18.77
N THR A 121 -2.95 -20.57 19.44
CA THR A 121 -3.42 -20.66 20.86
C THR A 121 -4.56 -19.70 21.24
N THR A 122 -4.99 -18.77 20.37
CA THR A 122 -6.03 -17.77 20.68
C THR A 122 -7.25 -17.99 19.79
N PRO A 123 -8.50 -17.86 20.30
CA PRO A 123 -9.70 -17.89 19.46
C PRO A 123 -9.58 -16.85 18.33
N GLY A 124 -9.85 -17.27 17.09
CA GLY A 124 -9.76 -16.41 15.92
C GLY A 124 -10.73 -15.23 15.98
N ALA A 125 -10.31 -14.06 15.49
CA ALA A 125 -11.19 -12.90 15.40
C ALA A 125 -12.12 -13.02 14.18
N ARG A 126 -13.40 -12.64 14.32
CA ARG A 126 -14.31 -12.50 13.17
C ARG A 126 -13.87 -11.32 12.30
N ARG A 127 -13.68 -11.57 11.01
CA ARG A 127 -13.26 -10.57 10.02
C ARG A 127 -14.16 -10.62 8.79
N PRO A 128 -14.36 -9.51 8.07
CA PRO A 128 -14.92 -9.55 6.72
C PRO A 128 -14.07 -10.47 5.83
N ALA A 129 -14.73 -11.25 4.98
CA ALA A 129 -14.08 -12.11 4.00
C ALA A 129 -13.80 -11.30 2.73
N ASN A 130 -12.79 -10.43 2.78
CA ASN A 130 -12.34 -9.67 1.61
C ASN A 130 -11.77 -10.61 0.56
N LEU A 131 -12.08 -10.36 -0.70
CA LEU A 131 -11.62 -11.17 -1.82
C LEU A 131 -10.08 -11.15 -1.95
N GLU A 132 -9.42 -10.14 -1.39
CA GLU A 132 -7.95 -10.00 -1.37
C GLU A 132 -7.24 -11.20 -0.74
N TYR A 133 -7.89 -11.89 0.21
CA TYR A 133 -7.35 -13.10 0.80
C TYR A 133 -7.19 -14.21 -0.24
N LEU A 134 -8.09 -14.28 -1.23
CA LEU A 134 -8.10 -15.31 -2.26
C LEU A 134 -7.07 -15.08 -3.37
N LEU A 135 -6.41 -13.92 -3.39
CA LEU A 135 -5.33 -13.60 -4.34
C LEU A 135 -3.95 -14.09 -3.86
N ASN A 136 -3.91 -14.92 -2.83
CA ASN A 136 -2.69 -15.60 -2.36
C ASN A 136 -2.78 -17.10 -2.64
N ASP A 137 -1.68 -17.82 -2.43
CA ASP A 137 -1.64 -19.26 -2.59
C ASP A 137 -2.64 -20.00 -1.68
N ASP A 138 -3.00 -21.22 -2.09
CA ASP A 138 -4.03 -21.99 -1.40
C ASP A 138 -3.59 -22.45 0.01
N ALA A 139 -2.28 -22.48 0.30
CA ALA A 139 -1.78 -22.79 1.63
C ALA A 139 -2.01 -21.62 2.61
N TYR A 140 -1.81 -20.37 2.17
CA TYR A 140 -2.21 -19.18 2.91
C TYR A 140 -3.71 -19.17 3.16
N VAL A 141 -4.53 -19.35 2.11
CA VAL A 141 -6.00 -19.33 2.19
C VAL A 141 -6.49 -20.36 3.21
N ALA A 142 -6.00 -21.60 3.12
CA ALA A 142 -6.32 -22.64 4.09
C ALA A 142 -5.82 -22.29 5.51
N GLY A 143 -4.61 -21.75 5.63
CA GLY A 143 -3.98 -21.39 6.90
C GLY A 143 -4.70 -20.29 7.68
N ILE A 144 -5.40 -19.39 6.99
CA ILE A 144 -6.23 -18.36 7.61
C ILE A 144 -7.66 -18.84 7.92
N GLY A 145 -8.00 -20.08 7.58
CA GLY A 145 -9.28 -20.72 7.89
C GLY A 145 -10.35 -20.59 6.80
N LEU A 146 -9.96 -20.25 5.57
CA LEU A 146 -10.85 -20.24 4.41
C LEU A 146 -10.75 -21.57 3.66
N SER A 147 -11.88 -22.07 3.18
CA SER A 147 -11.96 -23.26 2.32
C SER A 147 -12.64 -22.86 1.02
N VAL A 148 -11.88 -22.84 -0.07
CA VAL A 148 -12.34 -22.38 -1.37
C VAL A 148 -11.86 -23.34 -2.45
N SER A 149 -12.80 -23.86 -3.24
CA SER A 149 -12.52 -24.71 -4.41
C SER A 149 -12.29 -23.87 -5.67
N GLU A 150 -11.81 -24.52 -6.74
CA GLU A 150 -11.76 -23.90 -8.06
C GLU A 150 -13.16 -23.49 -8.55
N ARG A 151 -14.15 -24.36 -8.34
CA ARG A 151 -15.55 -24.06 -8.66
C ARG A 151 -16.07 -22.83 -7.91
N ASP A 152 -15.73 -22.68 -6.64
CA ASP A 152 -16.13 -21.50 -5.86
C ASP A 152 -15.56 -20.22 -6.47
N ARG A 153 -14.27 -20.22 -6.88
CA ARG A 153 -13.64 -19.06 -7.53
C ARG A 153 -14.36 -18.67 -8.82
N LEU A 154 -14.75 -19.65 -9.63
CA LEU A 154 -15.54 -19.40 -10.86
C LEU A 154 -16.93 -18.86 -10.55
N LEU A 155 -17.62 -19.43 -9.56
CA LEU A 155 -18.96 -18.99 -9.17
C LEU A 155 -18.96 -17.58 -8.55
N LEU A 156 -17.93 -17.24 -7.79
CA LEU A 156 -17.73 -15.88 -7.27
C LEU A 156 -17.54 -14.85 -8.39
N LEU A 157 -16.69 -15.16 -9.38
CA LEU A 157 -16.53 -14.29 -10.55
C LEU A 157 -17.81 -14.23 -11.39
N THR A 158 -18.55 -15.34 -11.51
CA THR A 158 -19.83 -15.40 -12.22
C THR A 158 -20.85 -14.45 -11.58
N ASP A 159 -20.98 -14.53 -10.26
CA ASP A 159 -21.87 -13.68 -9.48
C ASP A 159 -21.46 -12.20 -9.56
N LEU A 160 -20.16 -11.90 -9.51
CA LEU A 160 -19.66 -10.54 -9.67
C LEU A 160 -19.96 -10.00 -11.08
N ALA A 161 -19.69 -10.77 -12.13
CA ALA A 161 -19.94 -10.37 -13.51
C ALA A 161 -21.45 -10.15 -13.79
N ALA A 162 -22.31 -11.00 -13.22
CA ALA A 162 -23.76 -10.81 -13.27
C ALA A 162 -24.20 -9.56 -12.47
N THR A 163 -23.57 -9.30 -11.32
CA THR A 163 -23.80 -8.11 -10.51
C THR A 163 -23.42 -6.84 -11.27
N LEU A 164 -22.24 -6.79 -11.88
CA LEU A 164 -21.79 -5.68 -12.73
C LEU A 164 -22.73 -5.45 -13.90
N THR A 165 -23.17 -6.51 -14.58
CA THR A 165 -24.16 -6.41 -15.67
C THR A 165 -25.42 -5.68 -15.21
N ARG A 166 -25.94 -6.03 -14.02
CA ARG A 166 -27.17 -5.43 -13.50
C ARG A 166 -26.94 -4.02 -12.97
N LEU A 167 -25.80 -3.73 -12.33
CA LEU A 167 -25.40 -2.38 -11.93
C LEU A 167 -25.29 -1.45 -13.14
N HIS A 168 -24.57 -1.88 -14.18
CA HIS A 168 -24.39 -1.12 -15.42
C HIS A 168 -25.73 -0.81 -16.09
N ARG A 169 -26.69 -1.75 -16.05
CA ARG A 169 -28.06 -1.57 -16.57
C ARG A 169 -28.84 -0.49 -15.82
N ILE A 170 -28.73 -0.42 -14.50
CA ILE A 170 -29.37 0.63 -13.68
C ILE A 170 -28.59 1.95 -13.67
N GLY A 171 -27.49 2.03 -14.42
CA GLY A 171 -26.68 3.23 -14.59
C GLY A 171 -25.61 3.40 -13.52
N ILE A 172 -25.26 2.36 -12.76
CA ILE A 172 -24.18 2.39 -11.77
C ILE A 172 -22.90 1.84 -12.41
N THR A 173 -21.78 2.54 -12.23
CA THR A 173 -20.42 2.04 -12.49
C THR A 173 -19.63 2.02 -11.20
N VAL A 174 -18.88 0.94 -10.95
CA VAL A 174 -18.23 0.70 -9.66
C VAL A 174 -17.03 1.62 -9.47
N GLY A 175 -16.21 1.81 -10.50
CA GLY A 175 -15.03 2.66 -10.42
C GLY A 175 -13.90 1.95 -9.70
N ASP A 176 -13.92 1.92 -8.37
CA ASP A 176 -12.90 1.26 -7.57
C ASP A 176 -13.22 -0.22 -7.33
N LEU A 177 -13.34 -0.98 -8.42
CA LEU A 177 -13.52 -2.43 -8.37
C LEU A 177 -12.20 -3.09 -7.98
N SER A 178 -12.01 -3.31 -6.69
CA SER A 178 -10.81 -3.89 -6.11
C SER A 178 -11.15 -4.98 -5.08
N PRO A 179 -10.22 -5.88 -4.75
CA PRO A 179 -10.46 -7.01 -3.87
C PRO A 179 -10.64 -6.57 -2.41
N LYS A 180 -10.33 -5.31 -2.09
CA LYS A 180 -10.60 -4.68 -0.80
C LYS A 180 -12.06 -4.24 -0.67
N ASN A 181 -12.68 -3.83 -1.79
CA ASN A 181 -14.08 -3.40 -1.84
C ASN A 181 -15.05 -4.54 -2.19
N LEU A 182 -14.54 -5.77 -2.29
CA LEU A 182 -15.29 -6.98 -2.58
C LEU A 182 -15.21 -7.95 -1.40
N LEU A 183 -16.37 -8.29 -0.83
CA LEU A 183 -16.49 -9.38 0.13
C LEU A 183 -17.08 -10.60 -0.57
N PHE A 184 -16.79 -11.79 -0.05
CA PHE A 184 -17.31 -13.03 -0.62
C PHE A 184 -17.85 -13.99 0.45
N THR A 185 -18.68 -14.93 0.00
CA THR A 185 -19.07 -16.10 0.77
C THR A 185 -19.05 -17.32 -0.15
N THR A 186 -18.61 -18.47 0.37
CA THR A 186 -18.68 -19.77 -0.32
C THR A 186 -19.88 -20.60 0.15
N GLY A 187 -20.89 -19.95 0.75
CA GLY A 187 -22.19 -20.56 0.98
C GLY A 187 -22.84 -21.03 -0.33
N THR A 188 -24.02 -21.63 -0.25
CA THR A 188 -24.74 -22.08 -1.46
C THR A 188 -25.90 -21.11 -1.77
N PRO A 189 -25.85 -20.32 -2.85
CA PRO A 189 -24.75 -20.20 -3.83
C PRO A 189 -23.58 -19.30 -3.33
N PRO A 190 -22.37 -19.44 -3.90
CA PRO A 190 -21.28 -18.50 -3.66
C PRO A 190 -21.66 -17.12 -4.20
N GLU A 191 -21.37 -16.08 -3.42
CA GLU A 191 -21.81 -14.72 -3.73
C GLU A 191 -20.75 -13.68 -3.33
N CYS A 192 -20.72 -12.59 -4.09
CA CYS A 192 -20.02 -11.36 -3.77
C CYS A 192 -20.95 -10.31 -3.14
N PHE A 193 -20.36 -9.42 -2.34
CA PHE A 193 -21.00 -8.25 -1.76
C PHE A 193 -20.07 -7.04 -1.87
N LEU A 194 -20.54 -5.97 -2.50
CA LEU A 194 -19.78 -4.75 -2.71
C LEU A 194 -19.91 -3.81 -1.50
N ILE A 195 -18.79 -3.26 -1.06
CA ILE A 195 -18.73 -2.17 -0.08
C ILE A 195 -18.19 -0.91 -0.74
N ASP A 196 -18.11 0.18 0.02
CA ASP A 196 -17.59 1.47 -0.45
C ASP A 196 -18.39 2.05 -1.65
N CYS A 197 -19.72 1.92 -1.57
CA CYS A 197 -20.62 2.23 -2.68
C CYS A 197 -20.76 3.74 -2.97
N ASP A 198 -20.28 4.61 -2.09
CA ASP A 198 -20.18 6.05 -2.32
C ASP A 198 -19.02 6.44 -3.27
N ALA A 199 -18.06 5.55 -3.51
CA ALA A 199 -17.05 5.75 -4.55
C ALA A 199 -17.61 5.52 -5.98
N MET A 200 -18.75 4.81 -6.09
CA MET A 200 -19.38 4.47 -7.37
C MET A 200 -19.98 5.71 -8.04
N ARG A 201 -20.12 5.66 -9.38
CA ARG A 201 -20.87 6.68 -10.12
C ARG A 201 -22.29 6.21 -10.41
N LEU A 202 -23.26 7.07 -10.17
CA LEU A 202 -24.64 6.92 -10.59
C LEU A 202 -24.92 7.82 -11.79
N ARG A 203 -25.25 7.21 -12.93
CA ARG A 203 -25.57 7.89 -14.20
C ARG A 203 -24.46 8.87 -14.63
N GLY A 204 -23.20 8.52 -14.34
CA GLY A 204 -22.00 9.31 -14.64
C GLY A 204 -21.56 10.27 -13.53
N THR A 205 -22.38 10.48 -12.50
CA THR A 205 -22.07 11.40 -11.39
C THR A 205 -21.52 10.62 -10.20
N GLY A 206 -20.40 11.07 -9.64
CA GLY A 206 -19.80 10.51 -8.42
C GLY A 206 -19.96 11.47 -7.22
N VAL A 207 -19.96 10.91 -6.01
CA VAL A 207 -20.07 11.69 -4.76
C VAL A 207 -18.77 12.45 -4.43
N LEU A 208 -17.63 11.87 -4.82
CA LEU A 208 -16.29 12.41 -4.64
C LEU A 208 -15.46 12.22 -5.93
N PRO A 209 -14.31 12.92 -6.07
CA PRO A 209 -13.36 12.66 -7.13
C PRO A 209 -12.96 11.17 -7.21
N GLN A 210 -12.85 10.66 -8.42
CA GLN A 210 -12.64 9.22 -8.64
C GLN A 210 -11.23 8.78 -8.26
N ALA A 211 -11.19 7.87 -7.30
CA ALA A 211 -10.00 7.24 -6.77
C ALA A 211 -9.86 5.81 -7.30
N GLU A 212 -8.67 5.25 -7.23
CA GLU A 212 -8.43 3.84 -7.53
C GLU A 212 -7.51 3.24 -6.49
N THR A 213 -7.79 2.00 -6.13
CA THR A 213 -6.90 1.18 -5.32
C THR A 213 -5.54 1.04 -6.02
N PRO A 214 -4.41 1.24 -5.31
CA PRO A 214 -3.09 1.05 -5.89
C PRO A 214 -2.90 -0.35 -6.51
N ASP A 215 -2.26 -0.41 -7.67
CA ASP A 215 -2.08 -1.61 -8.51
C ASP A 215 -3.38 -2.16 -9.14
N TRP A 216 -4.47 -1.40 -9.05
CA TRP A 216 -5.74 -1.65 -9.74
C TRP A 216 -6.11 -0.56 -10.74
N GLN A 217 -5.14 0.29 -11.10
CA GLN A 217 -5.36 1.39 -12.04
C GLN A 217 -5.64 0.88 -13.44
N ILE A 218 -6.58 1.54 -14.11
CA ILE A 218 -6.75 1.44 -15.56
C ILE A 218 -5.59 2.11 -16.32
N PRO A 219 -5.44 1.85 -17.63
CA PRO A 219 -4.44 2.53 -18.45
C PRO A 219 -4.52 4.06 -18.36
N ASP A 220 -3.36 4.71 -18.39
CA ASP A 220 -3.27 6.17 -18.29
C ASP A 220 -4.06 6.86 -19.41
N GLY A 221 -4.76 7.95 -19.05
CA GLY A 221 -5.59 8.72 -19.96
C GLY A 221 -6.99 8.17 -20.18
N GLU A 222 -7.33 6.99 -19.65
CA GLU A 222 -8.70 6.48 -19.65
C GLU A 222 -9.56 7.15 -18.56
N GLU A 223 -10.84 7.38 -18.86
CA GLU A 223 -11.79 7.86 -17.87
C GLU A 223 -12.13 6.77 -16.83
N LYS A 224 -11.98 7.11 -15.55
CA LYS A 224 -12.30 6.24 -14.41
C LYS A 224 -13.81 6.07 -14.22
N ALA A 225 -14.19 4.94 -13.60
CA ALA A 225 -15.58 4.63 -13.28
C ALA A 225 -16.52 4.69 -14.48
N THR A 226 -16.07 4.06 -15.55
CA THR A 226 -16.86 3.73 -16.72
C THR A 226 -17.18 2.23 -16.73
N ARG A 227 -18.11 1.82 -17.60
CA ARG A 227 -18.38 0.38 -17.78
C ARG A 227 -17.15 -0.37 -18.26
N ALA A 228 -16.35 0.25 -19.13
CA ALA A 228 -15.13 -0.35 -19.67
C ALA A 228 -14.00 -0.43 -18.63
N SER A 229 -13.88 0.56 -17.72
CA SER A 229 -12.93 0.48 -16.61
C SER A 229 -13.29 -0.63 -15.63
N ASP A 230 -14.59 -0.83 -15.35
CA ASP A 230 -15.05 -1.94 -14.50
C ASP A 230 -14.72 -3.30 -15.12
N VAL A 231 -14.87 -3.45 -16.44
CA VAL A 231 -14.50 -4.68 -17.16
C VAL A 231 -13.00 -4.93 -17.09
N TYR A 232 -12.18 -3.89 -17.26
CA TYR A 232 -10.73 -4.02 -17.12
C TYR A 232 -10.35 -4.57 -15.74
N LYS A 233 -10.96 -4.03 -14.68
CA LYS A 233 -10.73 -4.48 -13.31
C LYS A 233 -11.31 -5.87 -13.03
N LEU A 234 -12.43 -6.24 -13.67
CA LEU A 234 -12.96 -7.61 -13.63
C LEU A 234 -11.97 -8.61 -14.24
N ALA A 235 -11.38 -8.27 -15.39
CA ALA A 235 -10.38 -9.10 -16.05
C ALA A 235 -9.11 -9.27 -15.21
N LEU A 236 -8.60 -8.15 -14.67
CA LEU A 236 -7.46 -8.15 -13.76
C LEU A 236 -7.74 -9.00 -12.52
N LEU A 237 -8.95 -8.91 -11.96
CA LEU A 237 -9.36 -9.73 -10.84
C LEU A 237 -9.40 -11.21 -11.18
N ALA A 238 -9.99 -11.59 -12.31
CA ALA A 238 -10.05 -12.96 -12.75
C ALA A 238 -8.65 -13.57 -12.91
N ILE A 239 -7.73 -12.81 -13.51
CA ILE A 239 -6.32 -13.21 -13.66
C ILE A 239 -5.68 -13.46 -12.30
N ARG A 240 -5.73 -12.48 -11.39
CA ARG A 240 -5.08 -12.57 -10.07
C ARG A 240 -5.67 -13.69 -9.22
N LEU A 241 -6.99 -13.89 -9.29
CA LEU A 241 -7.68 -14.94 -8.55
C LEU A 241 -7.21 -16.34 -8.99
N PHE A 242 -6.97 -16.53 -10.29
CA PHE A 242 -6.51 -17.82 -10.83
C PHE A 242 -4.99 -18.00 -10.78
N ALA A 243 -4.23 -16.92 -10.89
CA ALA A 243 -2.78 -16.91 -10.68
C ALA A 243 -2.40 -17.16 -9.21
N ARG A 244 -3.32 -16.95 -8.26
CA ARG A 244 -3.05 -16.93 -6.81
C ARG A 244 -1.97 -15.90 -6.45
N ASP A 245 -2.00 -14.78 -7.16
CA ASP A 245 -0.98 -13.74 -7.06
C ASP A 245 -1.65 -12.36 -6.99
N GLN A 246 -1.18 -11.53 -6.06
CA GLN A 246 -1.75 -10.21 -5.77
C GLN A 246 -1.54 -9.20 -6.91
N THR A 247 -0.58 -9.45 -7.81
CA THR A 247 -0.05 -8.47 -8.77
C THR A 247 -0.09 -8.94 -10.22
N SER A 248 -0.33 -10.23 -10.46
CA SER A 248 -0.31 -10.83 -11.80
C SER A 248 -1.23 -10.11 -12.77
N ARG A 249 -0.75 -9.99 -14.01
CA ARG A 249 -1.47 -9.44 -15.16
C ARG A 249 -1.47 -10.40 -16.35
N ASP A 250 -0.99 -11.63 -16.18
CA ASP A 250 -0.86 -12.61 -17.27
C ASP A 250 -2.17 -13.36 -17.51
N PRO A 251 -2.87 -13.15 -18.65
CA PRO A 251 -4.09 -13.88 -19.00
C PRO A 251 -3.90 -15.40 -19.10
N ALA A 252 -2.66 -15.89 -19.25
CA ALA A 252 -2.37 -17.32 -19.32
C ALA A 252 -2.73 -18.05 -18.02
N ALA A 253 -2.86 -17.36 -16.89
CA ALA A 253 -3.32 -17.94 -15.62
C ALA A 253 -4.71 -18.60 -15.72
N LEU A 254 -5.55 -18.16 -16.66
CA LEU A 254 -6.87 -18.72 -16.91
C LEU A 254 -6.88 -19.84 -17.95
N ALA A 255 -5.79 -20.05 -18.70
CA ALA A 255 -5.72 -21.02 -19.79
C ALA A 255 -5.84 -22.47 -19.30
N SER A 256 -5.43 -22.75 -18.06
CA SER A 256 -5.60 -24.07 -17.42
C SER A 256 -7.06 -24.37 -17.07
N VAL A 257 -7.91 -23.35 -16.96
CA VAL A 257 -9.34 -23.48 -16.72
C VAL A 257 -10.09 -23.63 -18.04
N SER A 258 -9.89 -22.67 -18.95
CA SER A 258 -10.46 -22.69 -20.30
C SER A 258 -9.71 -21.69 -21.19
N PRO A 259 -9.40 -22.04 -22.46
CA PRO A 259 -8.85 -21.09 -23.43
C PRO A 259 -9.73 -19.85 -23.63
N GLU A 260 -11.04 -20.02 -23.66
CA GLU A 260 -12.03 -18.95 -23.85
C GLU A 260 -11.97 -17.92 -22.72
N LEU A 261 -11.74 -18.36 -21.48
CA LEU A 261 -11.54 -17.45 -20.34
C LEU A 261 -10.22 -16.69 -20.43
N SER A 262 -9.16 -17.31 -20.95
CA SER A 262 -7.89 -16.62 -21.20
C SER A 262 -8.04 -15.55 -22.31
N ASP A 263 -8.80 -15.85 -23.35
CA ASP A 263 -9.11 -14.90 -24.43
C ASP A 263 -9.98 -13.74 -23.95
N LEU A 264 -10.99 -14.01 -23.12
CA LEU A 264 -11.79 -12.97 -22.46
C LEU A 264 -10.93 -12.09 -21.56
N ALA A 265 -10.00 -12.66 -20.81
CA ALA A 265 -9.08 -11.89 -19.96
C ALA A 265 -8.18 -10.98 -20.79
N ARG A 266 -7.64 -11.47 -21.91
CA ARG A 266 -6.85 -10.66 -22.84
C ARG A 266 -7.67 -9.51 -23.43
N ALA A 267 -8.90 -9.79 -23.88
CA ALA A 267 -9.81 -8.77 -24.40
C ALA A 267 -10.25 -7.77 -23.32
N GLY A 268 -10.41 -8.20 -22.07
CA GLY A 268 -10.73 -7.35 -20.93
C GLY A 268 -9.61 -6.37 -20.58
N LEU A 269 -8.35 -6.74 -20.82
CA LEU A 269 -7.18 -5.88 -20.64
C LEU A 269 -6.82 -5.07 -21.90
N ASP A 270 -7.65 -5.07 -22.94
CA ASP A 270 -7.37 -4.32 -24.17
C ASP A 270 -7.19 -2.81 -23.85
N PRO A 271 -6.14 -2.16 -24.37
CA PRO A 271 -5.92 -0.73 -24.15
C PRO A 271 -7.01 0.14 -24.77
N ASP A 272 -7.76 -0.35 -25.77
CA ASP A 272 -8.94 0.30 -26.32
C ASP A 272 -10.19 -0.09 -25.49
N PRO A 273 -10.77 0.84 -24.70
CA PRO A 273 -11.91 0.53 -23.83
C PRO A 273 -13.13 0.03 -24.60
N ALA A 274 -13.27 0.39 -25.88
CA ALA A 274 -14.40 -0.03 -26.72
C ALA A 274 -14.32 -1.50 -27.14
N ARG A 275 -13.15 -2.15 -27.05
CA ARG A 275 -12.95 -3.56 -27.40
C ARG A 275 -13.18 -4.52 -26.26
N ARG A 276 -13.31 -4.00 -25.04
CA ARG A 276 -13.47 -4.82 -23.84
C ARG A 276 -14.86 -5.48 -23.84
N PRO A 277 -14.95 -6.78 -23.47
CA PRO A 277 -16.20 -7.53 -23.49
C PRO A 277 -17.18 -7.03 -22.43
N LEU A 278 -18.46 -7.30 -22.61
CA LEU A 278 -19.47 -7.00 -21.60
C LEU A 278 -19.31 -7.96 -20.39
N PRO A 279 -19.62 -7.51 -19.15
CA PRO A 279 -19.64 -8.41 -18.00
C PRO A 279 -20.56 -9.63 -18.17
N ALA A 280 -21.62 -9.52 -18.97
CA ALA A 280 -22.50 -10.65 -19.27
C ALA A 280 -21.78 -11.80 -20.01
N GLN A 281 -20.83 -11.48 -20.88
CA GLN A 281 -20.03 -12.48 -21.61
C GLN A 281 -19.09 -13.22 -20.65
N TRP A 282 -18.53 -12.50 -19.66
CA TRP A 282 -17.78 -13.12 -18.57
C TRP A 282 -18.65 -14.09 -17.76
N ALA A 283 -19.84 -13.66 -17.33
CA ALA A 283 -20.74 -14.48 -16.53
C ALA A 283 -21.10 -15.80 -17.23
N GLU A 284 -21.37 -15.77 -18.54
CA GLU A 284 -21.68 -16.96 -19.33
C GLU A 284 -20.49 -17.95 -19.36
N GLN A 285 -19.29 -17.49 -19.72
CA GLN A 285 -18.12 -18.36 -19.83
C GLN A 285 -17.65 -18.90 -18.47
N LEU A 286 -17.71 -18.08 -17.42
CA LEU A 286 -17.38 -18.50 -16.05
C LEU A 286 -18.37 -19.55 -15.54
N ALA A 287 -19.67 -19.37 -15.78
CA ALA A 287 -20.69 -20.34 -15.41
C ALA A 287 -20.50 -21.68 -16.15
N ALA A 288 -20.17 -21.63 -17.44
CA ALA A 288 -19.88 -22.82 -18.23
C ALA A 288 -18.67 -23.58 -17.65
N ALA A 289 -17.54 -22.90 -17.41
CA ALA A 289 -16.35 -23.49 -16.81
C ALA A 289 -16.62 -24.07 -15.40
N ALA A 290 -17.48 -23.42 -14.61
CA ALA A 290 -17.82 -23.88 -13.27
C ALA A 290 -18.50 -25.25 -13.26
N THR A 291 -19.17 -25.66 -14.35
CA THR A 291 -19.89 -26.95 -14.42
C THR A 291 -18.96 -28.15 -14.30
N THR A 292 -17.73 -28.05 -14.83
CA THR A 292 -16.73 -29.12 -14.86
C THR A 292 -15.59 -28.92 -13.85
N ALA A 293 -15.52 -27.76 -13.21
CA ALA A 293 -14.47 -27.41 -12.25
C ALA A 293 -14.50 -28.24 -10.97
N SER A 294 -13.33 -28.42 -10.35
CA SER A 294 -13.20 -29.18 -9.12
C SER A 294 -13.97 -28.51 -7.97
N THR A 295 -14.75 -29.33 -7.25
CA THR A 295 -15.43 -28.94 -6.00
C THR A 295 -14.57 -29.20 -4.76
N ALA A 296 -13.43 -29.88 -4.92
CA ALA A 296 -12.51 -30.11 -3.80
C ALA A 296 -11.84 -28.79 -3.41
N PRO A 297 -11.84 -28.41 -2.12
CA PRO A 297 -11.01 -27.31 -1.65
C PRO A 297 -9.55 -27.58 -2.01
N ALA A 298 -8.84 -26.56 -2.50
CA ALA A 298 -7.43 -26.71 -2.78
C ALA A 298 -6.67 -26.98 -1.47
N ALA A 299 -6.02 -28.14 -1.37
CA ALA A 299 -5.26 -28.51 -0.18
C ALA A 299 -3.85 -27.91 -0.24
N ALA A 300 -3.32 -27.50 0.91
CA ALA A 300 -1.88 -27.26 1.04
C ALA A 300 -1.13 -28.53 0.61
N PRO A 301 -0.05 -28.45 -0.18
CA PRO A 301 0.74 -29.62 -0.51
C PRO A 301 1.20 -30.29 0.79
N ALA A 302 0.90 -31.59 0.92
CA ALA A 302 1.43 -32.38 2.02
C ALA A 302 2.95 -32.22 2.02
N ALA A 303 3.52 -31.78 3.14
CA ALA A 303 4.97 -31.77 3.33
C ALA A 303 5.49 -33.14 2.90
N ASN A 304 6.28 -33.17 1.83
CA ASN A 304 6.77 -34.41 1.24
C ASN A 304 7.44 -35.24 2.33
N GLY A 305 6.84 -36.39 2.63
CA GLY A 305 7.35 -37.34 3.59
C GLY A 305 8.78 -37.73 3.23
N GLY A 306 9.70 -37.50 4.17
CA GLY A 306 11.01 -38.10 4.14
C GLY A 306 10.86 -39.62 4.03
N LYS A 307 11.36 -40.17 2.92
CA LYS A 307 11.48 -41.61 2.73
C LYS A 307 12.41 -42.19 3.80
N GLY A 308 11.94 -43.24 4.47
CA GLY A 308 12.79 -44.32 4.96
C GLY A 308 13.10 -44.32 6.46
N ALA A 309 12.25 -45.00 7.23
CA ALA A 309 12.71 -45.81 8.35
C ALA A 309 11.77 -47.01 8.49
N SER A 310 12.28 -48.18 8.10
CA SER A 310 11.61 -49.47 8.19
C SER A 310 11.18 -49.77 9.63
N ALA A 311 9.90 -50.07 9.83
CA ALA A 311 9.40 -50.59 11.10
C ALA A 311 9.88 -52.04 11.31
N PRO A 312 10.40 -52.41 12.49
CA PRO A 312 10.66 -53.82 12.81
C PRO A 312 9.35 -54.52 13.25
N PRO A 313 9.25 -55.85 13.09
CA PRO A 313 7.99 -56.56 13.26
C PRO A 313 7.59 -56.71 14.73
N ARG A 314 6.28 -56.62 14.97
CA ARG A 314 5.62 -56.86 16.26
C ARG A 314 5.99 -58.23 16.84
N ARG A 315 6.51 -58.26 18.07
CA ARG A 315 6.48 -59.44 18.95
C ARG A 315 5.32 -59.34 19.93
N ARG A 316 4.66 -60.50 20.12
CA ARG A 316 3.49 -60.75 20.96
C ARG A 316 3.75 -60.51 22.45
N ALA A 317 2.65 -60.19 23.13
CA ALA A 317 2.54 -59.96 24.57
C ALA A 317 2.97 -61.16 25.44
N GLY A 318 3.60 -60.83 26.57
CA GLY A 318 3.77 -61.68 27.75
C GLY A 318 3.72 -60.78 28.99
N ALA A 319 2.94 -61.18 29.98
CA ALA A 319 2.62 -60.43 31.21
C ALA A 319 3.70 -60.61 32.32
N PRO A 320 3.51 -60.19 33.58
CA PRO A 320 4.09 -58.96 34.15
C PRO A 320 5.07 -59.22 35.33
N GLY A 321 5.91 -58.22 35.65
CA GLY A 321 6.77 -58.24 36.84
C GLY A 321 6.91 -56.85 37.49
N PRO A 322 7.21 -56.74 38.81
CA PRO A 322 6.60 -55.72 39.68
C PRO A 322 7.66 -54.68 40.19
N PRO A 323 7.42 -53.84 41.23
CA PRO A 323 7.64 -52.39 41.16
C PRO A 323 8.92 -51.92 41.88
N GLY A 324 9.48 -50.79 41.46
CA GLY A 324 10.66 -50.19 42.10
C GLY A 324 10.63 -48.66 42.09
N THR A 325 10.64 -48.10 43.30
CA THR A 325 10.55 -46.68 43.71
C THR A 325 11.81 -45.84 43.38
N PRO A 326 11.72 -44.49 43.47
CA PRO A 326 12.70 -43.53 42.92
C PRO A 326 13.86 -43.22 43.90
N PRO A 327 14.98 -42.64 43.41
CA PRO A 327 15.34 -41.30 43.92
C PRO A 327 16.18 -40.40 42.99
N GLY A 328 16.02 -39.07 43.18
CA GLY A 328 17.15 -38.15 43.42
C GLY A 328 17.85 -37.42 42.24
N PRO A 329 17.92 -36.06 42.24
CA PRO A 329 18.70 -35.21 41.31
C PRO A 329 20.19 -35.15 41.76
N PRO A 330 21.20 -34.54 41.05
CA PRO A 330 21.13 -33.29 40.27
C PRO A 330 22.07 -33.20 39.04
N GLY A 331 22.05 -32.06 38.33
CA GLY A 331 23.14 -31.65 37.44
C GLY A 331 22.74 -30.58 36.44
N GLY A 332 22.97 -29.32 36.79
CA GLY A 332 22.69 -28.16 35.92
C GLY A 332 23.64 -28.03 34.73
N GLY A 333 23.14 -27.34 33.70
CA GLY A 333 23.91 -26.86 32.55
C GLY A 333 22.99 -25.98 31.70
N PRO A 334 23.33 -24.70 31.47
CA PRO A 334 22.40 -23.73 30.92
C PRO A 334 22.39 -23.81 29.39
N ASN A 335 21.24 -23.66 28.76
CA ASN A 335 21.17 -23.03 27.44
C ASN A 335 19.78 -22.44 27.20
N TRP A 336 19.80 -21.12 27.16
CA TRP A 336 18.84 -20.21 26.57
C TRP A 336 18.23 -20.77 25.28
N SER A 337 16.90 -20.84 25.24
CA SER A 337 16.15 -20.72 24.00
C SER A 337 14.91 -19.87 24.30
N ALA A 338 15.02 -18.61 23.90
CA ALA A 338 13.98 -17.61 23.94
C ALA A 338 12.70 -18.15 23.29
N ALA A 339 11.68 -18.31 24.11
CA ALA A 339 10.31 -18.44 23.67
C ALA A 339 9.57 -17.18 24.09
N LYS A 340 8.81 -16.62 23.14
CA LYS A 340 7.74 -15.63 23.29
C LYS A 340 8.22 -14.17 23.47
N ALA A 341 7.96 -13.36 22.44
CA ALA A 341 6.85 -12.42 22.47
C ALA A 341 6.70 -11.72 21.10
N LEU A 342 5.67 -12.11 20.36
CA LEU A 342 4.99 -11.25 19.39
C LEU A 342 3.87 -10.55 20.16
N VAL A 343 3.63 -9.27 19.86
CA VAL A 343 2.36 -8.71 19.37
C VAL A 343 2.43 -7.19 19.54
N ALA A 344 2.43 -6.45 18.43
CA ALA A 344 1.48 -5.39 18.13
C ALA A 344 1.98 -4.56 16.94
N ALA A 345 1.14 -4.44 15.91
CA ALA A 345 0.76 -3.18 15.25
C ALA A 345 0.33 -3.46 13.81
N ALA A 346 -0.94 -3.83 13.66
CA ALA A 346 -1.66 -3.72 12.40
C ALA A 346 -2.66 -2.57 12.57
N ALA A 347 -2.37 -1.42 11.94
CA ALA A 347 -3.35 -0.41 11.47
C ALA A 347 -2.67 0.94 11.22
N VAL A 348 -1.95 1.14 10.10
CA VAL A 348 -1.69 2.50 9.56
C VAL A 348 -1.46 2.43 8.04
N ILE A 349 -2.50 2.28 7.23
CA ILE A 349 -2.47 2.62 5.79
C ILE A 349 -3.90 3.01 5.38
N LEU A 350 -4.26 4.31 5.41
CA LEU A 350 -5.43 4.78 4.64
C LEU A 350 -5.51 6.27 4.28
N VAL A 351 -4.52 7.16 4.50
CA VAL A 351 -4.80 8.62 4.37
C VAL A 351 -4.49 9.28 3.00
N ILE A 352 -3.75 8.71 2.06
CA ILE A 352 -3.30 9.47 0.87
C ILE A 352 -4.28 9.38 -0.31
N ILE A 353 -5.35 10.20 -0.42
CA ILE A 353 -6.05 10.40 -1.73
C ILE A 353 -6.54 11.83 -2.12
N VAL A 354 -6.68 12.86 -1.27
CA VAL A 354 -7.38 14.12 -1.74
C VAL A 354 -6.48 15.27 -2.23
N GLY A 355 -5.17 15.08 -2.43
CA GLY A 355 -4.25 16.20 -2.74
C GLY A 355 -4.16 16.73 -4.19
N VAL A 356 -4.87 16.18 -5.18
CA VAL A 356 -4.62 16.56 -6.60
C VAL A 356 -5.88 16.65 -7.44
N VAL A 357 -6.79 17.58 -7.15
CA VAL A 357 -7.63 18.24 -8.18
C VAL A 357 -7.97 19.65 -7.70
N GLY A 358 -7.15 20.64 -8.05
CA GLY A 358 -7.45 22.04 -7.77
C GLY A 358 -6.34 22.99 -8.18
N GLY A 359 -6.28 23.35 -9.47
CA GLY A 359 -5.48 24.50 -9.90
C GLY A 359 -4.85 24.42 -11.28
N HIS A 360 -5.63 24.19 -12.35
CA HIS A 360 -5.20 24.58 -13.69
C HIS A 360 -6.36 25.24 -14.43
N SER A 361 -6.45 26.57 -14.30
CA SER A 361 -7.20 27.45 -15.21
C SER A 361 -6.69 28.87 -15.06
N GLY A 362 -6.09 29.43 -16.11
CA GLY A 362 -5.67 30.83 -16.17
C GLY A 362 -4.52 31.08 -17.13
N GLY A 363 -4.82 31.14 -18.44
CA GLY A 363 -3.90 31.67 -19.43
C GLY A 363 -3.77 33.19 -19.35
N GLY A 364 -2.61 33.74 -19.70
CA GLY A 364 -2.38 35.17 -19.82
C GLY A 364 -0.95 35.52 -20.22
N SER A 365 -0.77 35.84 -21.50
CA SER A 365 0.44 36.34 -22.16
C SER A 365 1.00 37.64 -21.57
N GLY A 366 2.33 37.77 -21.51
CA GLY A 366 3.03 39.04 -21.30
C GLY A 366 4.55 38.92 -21.55
N GLN A 367 5.02 39.61 -22.58
CA GLN A 367 6.40 39.68 -23.07
C GLN A 367 6.93 41.12 -22.82
N ALA A 368 8.13 41.28 -22.24
CA ALA A 368 9.04 42.46 -22.27
C ALA A 368 9.97 42.37 -21.04
N SER A 369 11.29 42.24 -21.14
CA SER A 369 12.35 43.13 -21.65
C SER A 369 13.16 43.74 -20.50
N GLU A 370 14.46 43.82 -20.76
CA GLU A 370 15.56 44.31 -19.92
C GLU A 370 15.33 45.71 -19.31
N SER A 371 15.88 45.97 -18.12
CA SER A 371 17.09 46.81 -17.98
C SER A 371 17.45 47.11 -16.53
N SER A 372 18.76 47.27 -16.37
CA SER A 372 19.58 47.71 -15.25
C SER A 372 19.26 49.09 -14.66
N THR A 373 19.47 49.28 -13.35
CA THR A 373 20.20 50.47 -12.83
C THR A 373 20.70 50.25 -11.39
N GLN A 374 22.02 50.11 -11.23
CA GLN A 374 22.84 50.58 -10.09
C GLN A 374 23.22 52.07 -10.35
N PRO A 375 23.97 52.83 -9.53
CA PRO A 375 24.79 52.51 -8.34
C PRO A 375 24.51 53.50 -7.16
N SER A 376 25.15 53.46 -5.98
CA SER A 376 26.54 53.87 -5.73
C SER A 376 27.04 53.57 -4.31
N VAL A 377 28.32 53.18 -4.26
CA VAL A 377 29.17 52.81 -3.13
C VAL A 377 30.14 53.97 -2.81
N SER A 378 30.51 54.14 -1.54
CA SER A 378 31.81 54.66 -1.07
C SER A 378 31.98 54.14 0.37
N GLN A 379 32.83 53.13 0.63
CA GLN A 379 34.21 53.23 1.13
C GLN A 379 34.38 54.18 2.33
N ASP A 380 34.68 53.66 3.52
CA ASP A 380 36.07 53.54 3.98
C ASP A 380 36.21 52.74 5.29
N ASP A 381 37.31 52.00 5.36
CA ASP A 381 37.80 51.18 6.47
C ASP A 381 38.56 52.01 7.52
N GLY A 382 38.59 51.51 8.75
CA GLY A 382 39.81 51.54 9.56
C GLY A 382 39.72 52.14 10.96
N GLY A 383 40.05 51.33 11.96
CA GLY A 383 40.51 51.84 13.25
C GLY A 383 40.21 50.94 14.43
N GLY A 384 41.04 49.91 14.66
CA GLY A 384 41.06 49.19 15.93
C GLY A 384 41.74 49.99 17.05
N THR A 385 41.39 49.69 18.29
CA THR A 385 42.29 49.43 19.44
C THR A 385 41.47 49.33 20.73
N SER A 386 41.84 48.36 21.57
CA SER A 386 41.58 48.27 23.01
C SER A 386 42.97 48.41 23.69
N PRO A 387 43.17 48.50 25.04
CA PRO A 387 42.21 48.44 26.15
C PRO A 387 42.52 49.37 27.37
N TYR A 388 41.67 49.27 28.42
CA TYR A 388 41.82 49.58 29.87
C TYR A 388 42.41 50.94 30.33
N ASP A 389 41.68 51.72 31.16
CA ASP A 389 41.89 51.72 32.63
C ASP A 389 40.92 52.65 33.42
N ASP A 390 40.64 52.20 34.64
CA ASP A 390 40.39 52.84 35.94
C ASP A 390 39.44 54.05 36.22
N SER A 391 38.46 53.75 37.08
CA SER A 391 38.17 54.33 38.42
C SER A 391 37.68 55.78 38.68
N SER A 392 36.88 55.83 39.76
CA SER A 392 36.46 56.96 40.64
C SER A 392 35.21 57.75 40.22
N GLY A 393 34.25 58.12 41.09
CA GLY A 393 34.06 57.98 42.54
C GLY A 393 32.99 58.99 43.04
N GLY A 394 32.40 58.72 44.22
CA GLY A 394 31.68 59.71 45.08
C GLY A 394 30.15 59.80 44.87
N SER A 395 29.30 59.37 45.81
CA SER A 395 28.99 59.91 47.16
C SER A 395 27.75 60.81 47.16
N GLY A 396 26.71 60.41 47.92
CA GLY A 396 25.56 61.27 48.23
C GLY A 396 24.41 60.51 48.89
N SER A 397 24.37 60.54 50.22
CA SER A 397 23.36 59.93 51.10
C SER A 397 22.24 60.92 51.42
N THR A 398 20.97 60.51 51.39
CA THR A 398 19.92 60.95 52.34
C THR A 398 18.68 60.04 52.28
N SER A 399 18.18 59.73 53.47
CA SER A 399 17.07 58.85 53.85
C SER A 399 15.68 59.24 53.34
N LEU A 400 14.79 58.25 53.18
CA LEU A 400 13.55 58.03 53.97
C LEU A 400 12.77 56.82 53.39
N ASP A 401 12.49 55.83 54.22
CA ASP A 401 11.56 54.70 54.01
C ASP A 401 10.12 55.16 54.39
N PRO A 402 8.99 54.45 54.10
CA PRO A 402 8.89 53.05 53.64
C PRO A 402 7.79 52.70 52.60
N THR A 403 7.69 51.39 52.35
CA THR A 403 6.58 50.56 51.80
C THR A 403 6.56 50.22 50.29
N PRO A 404 6.15 48.97 49.96
CA PRO A 404 6.89 48.10 49.05
C PRO A 404 6.41 48.27 47.61
N SER A 405 7.35 48.42 46.68
CA SER A 405 7.07 48.38 45.26
C SER A 405 7.79 47.18 44.65
N ASP A 406 7.01 46.39 43.92
CA ASP A 406 7.39 45.15 43.27
C ASP A 406 8.80 45.18 42.67
N SER A 407 9.63 44.22 43.09
CA SER A 407 10.80 43.84 42.32
C SER A 407 10.36 43.54 40.88
N PRO A 408 10.96 44.17 39.86
CA PRO A 408 10.78 43.69 38.50
C PRO A 408 11.44 42.32 38.45
N SER A 409 10.62 41.28 38.30
CA SER A 409 11.07 39.94 37.97
C SER A 409 11.96 40.05 36.73
N GLU A 410 13.23 39.68 36.88
CA GLU A 410 14.10 39.39 35.75
C GLU A 410 13.30 38.50 34.79
N SER A 411 13.10 39.01 33.58
CA SER A 411 12.50 38.27 32.49
C SER A 411 13.38 37.06 32.25
N ALA A 412 12.90 35.87 32.64
CA ALA A 412 13.54 34.62 32.28
C ALA A 412 13.70 34.63 30.75
N SER A 413 14.94 34.47 30.27
CA SER A 413 15.19 34.17 28.87
C SER A 413 14.24 33.05 28.46
N PRO A 414 13.51 33.18 27.34
CA PRO A 414 12.59 32.13 26.92
C PRO A 414 13.37 30.82 26.81
N THR A 415 12.86 29.79 27.47
CA THR A 415 13.35 28.43 27.28
C THR A 415 13.33 28.17 25.77
N PRO A 416 14.45 27.77 25.14
CA PRO A 416 14.45 27.51 23.69
C PRO A 416 13.33 26.54 23.34
N ASP A 417 12.41 26.92 22.44
CA ASP A 417 11.41 25.99 21.90
C ASP A 417 11.97 25.46 20.57
N PRO A 418 12.58 24.26 20.55
CA PRO A 418 13.15 23.70 19.34
C PRO A 418 12.11 23.52 18.23
N VAL A 419 10.83 23.34 18.58
CA VAL A 419 9.75 23.20 17.60
C VAL A 419 9.26 24.56 17.14
N GLY A 420 9.24 25.58 17.99
CA GLY A 420 8.82 26.97 17.72
C GLY A 420 9.85 27.83 17.01
N ASP A 421 11.14 27.56 17.24
CA ASP A 421 12.27 28.33 16.69
C ASP A 421 12.84 27.74 15.39
N ALA A 422 12.42 26.52 15.00
CA ALA A 422 12.91 25.87 13.79
C ALA A 422 12.59 26.63 12.50
N GLU A 423 13.52 26.58 11.55
CA GLU A 423 13.34 26.97 10.14
C GLU A 423 13.49 25.75 9.21
N VAL A 424 12.97 25.84 7.98
CA VAL A 424 13.23 24.81 6.96
C VAL A 424 14.74 24.68 6.75
N GLY A 425 15.27 23.47 6.87
CA GLY A 425 16.69 23.16 6.85
C GLY A 425 17.34 23.01 8.24
N SER A 426 16.65 23.38 9.32
CA SER A 426 17.12 23.14 10.70
C SER A 426 17.24 21.64 10.98
N CYS A 427 18.19 21.26 11.83
CA CYS A 427 18.44 19.86 12.17
C CYS A 427 18.38 19.58 13.66
N PHE A 428 17.84 18.41 14.01
CA PHE A 428 17.58 18.00 15.37
C PHE A 428 18.03 16.56 15.63
N ASP A 429 18.59 16.31 16.81
CA ASP A 429 18.64 14.99 17.44
C ASP A 429 17.29 14.76 18.11
N ASP A 430 16.72 13.56 17.97
CA ASP A 430 15.41 13.24 18.53
C ASP A 430 15.53 12.12 19.56
N ARG A 431 15.67 12.48 20.84
CA ARG A 431 15.84 11.49 21.91
C ARG A 431 14.53 10.89 22.41
N GLY A 432 13.43 11.24 21.75
CA GLY A 432 12.10 10.79 22.07
C GLY A 432 11.89 9.30 21.77
N THR A 433 10.87 8.72 22.40
CA THR A 433 10.51 7.30 22.19
C THR A 433 9.10 7.18 21.62
N GLY A 434 8.91 6.29 20.64
CA GLY A 434 7.62 6.05 20.01
C GLY A 434 7.05 7.33 19.38
N ASN A 435 5.89 7.78 19.88
CA ASN A 435 5.17 8.94 19.36
C ASN A 435 5.54 10.26 20.07
N HIS A 436 6.46 10.23 21.04
CA HIS A 436 6.95 11.43 21.71
C HIS A 436 8.28 11.81 21.08
N SER A 437 8.39 13.05 20.60
CA SER A 437 9.63 13.61 20.07
C SER A 437 10.28 14.47 21.14
N ASP A 438 11.60 14.39 21.25
CA ASP A 438 12.42 15.21 22.14
C ASP A 438 13.54 15.81 21.30
N LEU A 439 13.22 16.94 20.65
CA LEU A 439 14.09 17.57 19.67
C LEU A 439 15.14 18.43 20.35
N THR A 440 16.42 18.13 20.09
CA THR A 440 17.55 18.98 20.48
C THR A 440 18.25 19.48 19.22
N PRO A 441 18.44 20.81 19.03
CA PRO A 441 19.14 21.33 17.86
C PRO A 441 20.53 20.71 17.69
N THR A 442 20.90 20.37 16.46
CA THR A 442 22.19 19.74 16.12
C THR A 442 22.62 20.09 14.70
N SER A 443 23.84 19.73 14.32
CA SER A 443 24.31 19.83 12.93
C SER A 443 23.62 18.80 12.04
N CYS A 444 23.35 19.15 10.78
CA CYS A 444 22.76 18.26 9.78
C CYS A 444 23.72 17.14 9.32
N THR A 445 23.96 16.17 10.20
CA THR A 445 24.81 15.00 9.97
C THR A 445 23.98 13.72 9.96
N SER A 446 24.58 12.61 9.52
CA SER A 446 23.92 11.30 9.54
C SER A 446 23.37 10.96 10.93
N GLY A 447 22.13 10.49 10.98
CA GLY A 447 21.36 10.21 12.19
C GLY A 447 20.48 11.36 12.67
N ALA A 448 20.66 12.58 12.16
CA ALA A 448 19.82 13.73 12.52
C ALA A 448 18.52 13.79 11.69
N PHE A 449 17.54 14.53 12.19
CA PHE A 449 16.32 14.89 11.49
C PHE A 449 16.41 16.31 10.95
N LYS A 450 16.25 16.49 9.64
CA LYS A 450 16.22 17.78 8.97
C LYS A 450 14.79 18.24 8.73
N VAL A 451 14.46 19.48 9.06
CA VAL A 451 13.18 20.08 8.70
C VAL A 451 13.13 20.28 7.19
N VAL A 452 12.19 19.61 6.52
CA VAL A 452 11.94 19.75 5.08
C VAL A 452 10.76 20.66 4.78
N GLN A 453 9.81 20.77 5.71
CA GLN A 453 8.66 21.67 5.59
C GLN A 453 8.15 22.08 6.98
N ILE A 454 7.54 23.27 7.05
CA ILE A 454 6.84 23.76 8.23
C ILE A 454 5.41 24.10 7.81
N ASN A 455 4.43 23.48 8.45
CA ASN A 455 3.02 23.77 8.26
C ASN A 455 2.52 24.62 9.43
N SER A 456 2.11 25.86 9.16
CA SER A 456 1.55 26.77 10.16
C SER A 456 0.03 26.63 10.27
N ALA A 457 -0.54 27.19 11.34
CA ALA A 457 -1.97 27.16 11.64
C ALA A 457 -2.54 25.74 11.77
N THR A 458 -1.72 24.81 12.26
CA THR A 458 -2.12 23.42 12.44
C THR A 458 -1.25 22.73 13.47
N THR A 459 -1.86 21.84 14.25
CA THR A 459 -1.18 20.86 15.11
C THR A 459 -1.36 19.43 14.60
N ASP A 460 -2.01 19.27 13.43
CA ASP A 460 -2.25 17.97 12.79
C ASP A 460 -0.95 17.45 12.17
N LEU A 461 -0.38 16.43 12.82
CA LEU A 461 0.82 15.73 12.37
C LEU A 461 0.69 15.18 10.94
N ASN A 462 -0.54 14.82 10.52
CA ASN A 462 -0.79 14.31 9.16
C ASN A 462 -0.71 15.40 8.10
N SER A 463 -0.55 16.68 8.47
CA SER A 463 -0.28 17.76 7.50
C SER A 463 1.04 17.55 6.74
N CYS A 464 1.93 16.69 7.25
CA CYS A 464 3.15 16.27 6.57
C CYS A 464 2.94 15.08 5.61
N ASP A 465 1.74 14.52 5.52
CA ASP A 465 1.43 13.43 4.60
C ASP A 465 1.62 13.89 3.15
N GLY A 466 2.49 13.20 2.40
CA GLY A 466 2.81 13.55 1.01
C GLY A 466 3.92 14.58 0.85
N VAL A 467 4.46 15.15 1.93
CA VAL A 467 5.68 15.95 1.88
C VAL A 467 6.85 15.03 1.51
N THR A 468 7.58 15.40 0.45
CA THR A 468 8.74 14.63 -0.03
C THR A 468 9.76 14.45 1.09
N ASP A 469 10.19 13.20 1.27
CA ASP A 469 11.18 12.74 2.24
C ASP A 469 10.85 13.07 3.70
N SER A 470 9.57 13.35 4.00
CA SER A 470 9.09 13.51 5.37
C SER A 470 8.95 12.15 6.06
N ASP A 471 9.82 11.91 7.03
CA ASP A 471 9.88 10.67 7.78
C ASP A 471 9.13 10.70 9.11
N ARG A 472 9.10 11.89 9.73
CA ARG A 472 8.51 12.12 11.04
C ARG A 472 7.91 13.52 11.08
N SER A 473 6.88 13.72 11.89
CA SER A 473 6.25 15.02 12.10
C SER A 473 6.19 15.35 13.58
N VAL A 474 6.39 16.62 13.94
CA VAL A 474 6.33 17.11 15.33
C VAL A 474 5.51 18.39 15.38
N SER A 475 4.55 18.48 16.30
CA SER A 475 3.70 19.66 16.45
C SER A 475 4.06 20.47 17.69
N SER A 476 3.83 21.78 17.63
CA SER A 476 3.81 22.68 18.78
C SER A 476 2.44 23.36 18.83
N ALA A 477 1.69 23.11 19.90
CA ALA A 477 0.41 23.76 20.14
C ALA A 477 0.56 25.23 20.55
N GLU A 478 1.68 25.57 21.18
CA GLU A 478 2.02 26.95 21.56
C GLU A 478 2.24 27.83 20.33
N HIS A 479 2.89 27.29 19.30
CA HIS A 479 3.19 27.99 18.05
C HIS A 479 2.24 27.66 16.89
N ASP A 480 1.22 26.85 17.15
CA ASP A 480 0.21 26.36 16.18
C ASP A 480 0.84 25.91 14.85
N ARG A 481 1.84 25.03 14.93
CA ARG A 481 2.58 24.56 13.75
C ARG A 481 3.05 23.11 13.84
N VAL A 482 3.33 22.50 12.69
CA VAL A 482 3.92 21.17 12.52
C VAL A 482 5.21 21.25 11.70
N LEU A 483 6.28 20.63 12.20
CA LEU A 483 7.52 20.39 11.46
C LEU A 483 7.45 19.03 10.77
N CYS A 484 7.72 19.00 9.47
CA CYS A 484 7.93 17.78 8.69
C CYS A 484 9.44 17.51 8.62
N LEU A 485 9.85 16.37 9.14
CA LEU A 485 11.25 16.03 9.39
C LEU A 485 11.68 14.86 8.51
N SER A 486 12.79 15.03 7.80
CA SER A 486 13.46 13.99 7.02
C SER A 486 14.62 13.40 7.80
N TYR A 487 14.70 12.08 7.88
CA TYR A 487 15.78 11.36 8.54
C TYR A 487 17.02 11.30 7.64
N LEU A 488 18.12 11.87 8.11
CA LEU A 488 19.40 11.85 7.41
C LEU A 488 20.08 10.50 7.64
N SER A 489 19.68 9.48 6.88
CA SER A 489 20.16 8.12 7.12
C SER A 489 21.69 7.96 6.98
N PRO A 490 22.37 7.25 7.89
CA PRO A 490 23.76 6.86 7.70
C PRO A 490 23.95 5.89 6.52
N GLY A 491 22.87 5.26 6.05
CA GLY A 491 22.87 4.43 4.84
C GLY A 491 22.99 5.20 3.54
N GLY A 492 23.04 6.54 3.58
CA GLY A 492 23.15 7.40 2.41
C GLY A 492 21.80 7.77 1.78
N THR A 493 21.84 8.50 0.67
CA THR A 493 20.64 9.08 0.03
C THR A 493 19.69 8.03 -0.56
N ALA A 494 20.15 6.79 -0.78
CA ALA A 494 19.28 5.70 -1.22
C ALA A 494 18.16 5.37 -0.21
N TYR A 495 18.26 5.84 1.03
CA TYR A 495 17.22 5.66 2.05
C TYR A 495 15.84 6.17 1.60
N HIS A 496 15.79 7.28 0.84
CA HIS A 496 14.54 7.86 0.34
C HIS A 496 14.17 7.40 -1.08
N ALA A 497 14.95 6.49 -1.68
CA ALA A 497 14.72 6.01 -3.03
C ALA A 497 13.40 5.23 -3.15
N ARG A 498 12.68 5.45 -4.25
CA ARG A 498 11.36 4.90 -4.55
C ARG A 498 11.44 3.93 -5.72
N SER A 499 10.36 3.18 -5.94
CA SER A 499 10.25 2.30 -7.11
C SER A 499 10.46 3.11 -8.40
N GLY A 500 11.37 2.65 -9.25
CA GLY A 500 11.78 3.35 -10.46
C GLY A 500 13.13 4.07 -10.35
N ASP A 501 13.50 4.52 -9.16
CA ASP A 501 14.77 5.22 -8.92
C ASP A 501 15.96 4.27 -9.04
N CYS A 502 17.14 4.84 -9.24
CA CYS A 502 18.37 4.07 -9.32
C CYS A 502 19.32 4.38 -8.17
N VAL A 503 19.93 3.34 -7.63
CA VAL A 503 20.79 3.41 -6.46
C VAL A 503 22.08 2.64 -6.69
N TYR A 504 23.13 3.05 -5.99
CA TYR A 504 24.41 2.36 -6.04
C TYR A 504 25.15 2.44 -4.70
N GLY A 505 25.79 1.33 -4.35
CA GLY A 505 26.80 1.21 -3.33
C GLY A 505 27.89 0.28 -3.86
N THR A 506 29.10 0.36 -3.33
CA THR A 506 30.19 -0.55 -3.73
C THR A 506 30.11 -1.87 -2.98
N SER A 507 29.33 -1.94 -1.89
CA SER A 507 29.05 -3.18 -1.17
C SER A 507 27.74 -3.09 -0.37
N PRO A 508 27.19 -4.21 0.10
CA PRO A 508 26.00 -4.20 0.97
C PRO A 508 26.19 -3.44 2.30
N SER A 509 27.44 -3.20 2.73
CA SER A 509 27.76 -2.50 3.98
C SER A 509 28.27 -1.07 3.76
N SER A 510 28.41 -0.61 2.50
CA SER A 510 28.76 0.78 2.21
C SER A 510 27.53 1.68 2.37
N SER A 511 27.73 2.99 2.38
CA SER A 511 26.63 3.92 2.10
C SER A 511 26.14 3.72 0.65
N TRP A 512 24.84 3.83 0.46
CA TRP A 512 24.19 3.76 -0.85
C TRP A 512 23.64 5.13 -1.22
N SER A 513 23.85 5.53 -2.46
CA SER A 513 23.37 6.81 -2.98
C SER A 513 22.35 6.59 -4.08
N GLU A 514 21.36 7.46 -4.14
CA GLU A 514 20.56 7.66 -5.35
C GLU A 514 21.44 8.23 -6.46
N VAL A 515 21.33 7.67 -7.66
CA VAL A 515 22.13 7.98 -8.83
C VAL A 515 21.27 7.88 -10.09
N SER A 516 21.68 8.52 -11.20
CA SER A 516 21.00 8.34 -12.48
C SER A 516 21.06 6.90 -12.97
N CYS A 517 19.96 6.37 -13.53
CA CYS A 517 19.91 5.00 -14.05
C CYS A 517 20.89 4.77 -15.21
N GLN A 518 21.79 3.81 -15.03
CA GLN A 518 22.80 3.45 -16.03
C GLN A 518 23.23 2.00 -15.87
N THR A 519 23.85 1.43 -16.90
CA THR A 519 24.40 0.08 -16.81
C THR A 519 25.32 -0.06 -15.59
N GLY A 520 25.09 -1.11 -14.80
CA GLY A 520 25.91 -1.42 -13.63
C GLY A 520 25.34 -0.95 -12.31
N ASN A 521 24.36 -0.05 -12.27
CA ASN A 521 23.67 0.30 -11.03
C ASN A 521 22.35 -0.44 -10.86
N PHE A 522 21.67 -0.23 -9.74
CA PHE A 522 20.45 -0.94 -9.43
C PHE A 522 19.23 -0.05 -9.62
N LYS A 523 18.20 -0.56 -10.28
CA LYS A 523 16.86 -0.01 -10.24
C LYS A 523 16.12 -0.54 -9.02
N VAL A 524 15.44 0.34 -8.28
CA VAL A 524 14.55 -0.03 -7.19
C VAL A 524 13.25 -0.58 -7.79
N LEU A 525 12.94 -1.85 -7.51
CA LEU A 525 11.69 -2.49 -7.86
C LEU A 525 10.59 -2.15 -6.85
N ALA A 526 10.93 -2.20 -5.57
CA ALA A 526 10.03 -1.88 -4.47
C ALA A 526 10.82 -1.35 -3.26
N ALA A 527 10.19 -0.50 -2.47
CA ALA A 527 10.72 0.02 -1.22
C ALA A 527 9.69 -0.24 -0.10
N TYR A 528 10.14 -0.83 1.01
CA TYR A 528 9.31 -1.15 2.15
C TYR A 528 9.86 -0.50 3.41
N ARG A 529 9.02 0.24 4.12
CA ARG A 529 9.36 0.89 5.39
C ARG A 529 9.02 -0.01 6.59
N GLY A 530 9.76 0.16 7.68
CA GLY A 530 9.54 -0.51 8.97
C GLY A 530 9.79 -2.02 8.92
N THR A 531 10.61 -2.51 7.99
CA THR A 531 10.84 -3.94 7.82
C THR A 531 12.24 -4.26 7.36
N SER A 532 12.77 -5.39 7.83
CA SER A 532 14.01 -6.01 7.35
C SER A 532 13.75 -7.32 6.60
N ASP A 533 12.50 -7.60 6.22
CA ASP A 533 12.10 -8.86 5.59
C ASP A 533 12.41 -8.87 4.09
N SER A 534 13.55 -9.47 3.72
CA SER A 534 13.96 -9.62 2.33
C SER A 534 13.11 -10.60 1.53
N ALA A 535 12.29 -11.45 2.18
CA ALA A 535 11.45 -12.41 1.47
C ALA A 535 10.38 -11.73 0.60
N LYS A 536 10.02 -10.48 0.96
CA LYS A 536 9.15 -9.60 0.17
C LYS A 536 9.64 -9.37 -1.26
N CYS A 537 10.95 -9.52 -1.50
CA CYS A 537 11.53 -9.33 -2.82
C CYS A 537 11.49 -10.57 -3.71
N ASN A 538 11.31 -11.77 -3.15
CA ASN A 538 11.55 -13.03 -3.86
C ASN A 538 10.59 -13.29 -5.03
N SER A 539 9.41 -12.68 -5.02
CA SER A 539 8.41 -12.81 -6.10
C SER A 539 8.54 -11.73 -7.18
N LEU A 540 9.40 -10.73 -6.98
CA LEU A 540 9.54 -9.62 -7.92
C LEU A 540 10.32 -10.08 -9.16
N THR A 541 9.76 -9.80 -10.34
CA THR A 541 10.41 -10.12 -11.61
C THR A 541 11.72 -9.35 -11.73
N HIS A 542 12.78 -10.04 -12.18
CA HIS A 542 14.14 -9.49 -12.32
C HIS A 542 14.80 -9.04 -11.00
N TYR A 543 14.26 -9.44 -9.85
CA TYR A 543 14.94 -9.21 -8.58
C TYR A 543 16.32 -9.89 -8.53
N ASN A 544 17.32 -9.14 -8.10
CA ASN A 544 18.70 -9.61 -8.00
C ASN A 544 19.32 -9.37 -6.62
N GLN A 545 18.90 -8.32 -5.91
CA GLN A 545 19.53 -7.87 -4.68
C GLN A 545 18.51 -7.22 -3.75
N TRP A 546 18.65 -7.41 -2.44
CA TRP A 546 17.94 -6.61 -1.45
C TRP A 546 18.92 -5.70 -0.70
N LEU A 547 18.45 -4.57 -0.22
CA LEU A 547 19.22 -3.64 0.62
C LEU A 547 18.38 -3.25 1.84
N HIS A 548 18.85 -3.62 3.03
CA HIS A 548 18.29 -3.13 4.29
C HIS A 548 19.12 -1.94 4.77
N ILE A 549 18.46 -0.80 4.97
CA ILE A 549 19.03 0.41 5.54
C ILE A 549 18.37 0.62 6.91
N PRO A 550 19.05 0.26 8.02
CA PRO A 550 18.51 0.45 9.35
C PRO A 550 18.48 1.93 9.71
N ALA A 551 17.45 2.36 10.43
CA ALA A 551 17.33 3.74 10.94
C ALA A 551 17.72 3.84 12.42
N GLY A 552 18.68 3.02 12.86
CA GLY A 552 19.18 3.04 14.23
C GLY A 552 18.09 2.75 15.27
N GLY A 553 17.91 3.67 16.23
CA GLY A 553 16.92 3.54 17.30
C GLY A 553 15.45 3.61 16.85
N TYR A 554 15.18 3.87 15.58
CA TYR A 554 13.84 4.01 15.02
C TYR A 554 13.50 2.85 14.08
N SER A 555 13.21 1.67 14.61
CA SER A 555 12.89 0.49 13.77
C SER A 555 11.70 0.68 12.82
N GLY A 556 10.77 1.59 13.14
CA GLY A 556 9.67 1.98 12.24
C GLY A 556 10.11 2.78 11.01
N LEU A 557 11.35 3.27 11.01
CA LEU A 557 12.00 4.00 9.92
C LEU A 557 12.96 3.12 9.11
N ASP A 558 13.12 1.83 9.45
CA ASP A 558 13.95 0.92 8.66
C ASP A 558 13.47 0.84 7.21
N MET A 559 14.39 0.82 6.26
CA MET A 559 14.06 0.74 4.84
C MET A 559 14.60 -0.55 4.23
N MET A 560 13.75 -1.27 3.50
CA MET A 560 14.11 -2.42 2.69
C MET A 560 13.84 -2.12 1.22
N LEU A 561 14.89 -2.10 0.40
CA LEU A 561 14.79 -1.95 -1.05
C LEU A 561 14.98 -3.29 -1.74
N CYS A 562 14.09 -3.61 -2.67
CA CYS A 562 14.25 -4.71 -3.61
C CYS A 562 14.81 -4.15 -4.91
N LEU A 563 15.93 -4.70 -5.35
CA LEU A 563 16.77 -4.13 -6.40
C LEU A 563 16.93 -5.09 -7.57
N SER A 564 16.96 -4.50 -8.77
CA SER A 564 17.29 -5.17 -10.02
C SER A 564 18.51 -4.52 -10.65
N MET A 565 19.48 -5.32 -11.10
CA MET A 565 20.70 -4.81 -11.74
C MET A 565 20.36 -4.30 -13.13
N ASN A 566 20.65 -3.03 -13.42
CA ASN A 566 20.56 -2.49 -14.76
C ASN A 566 21.67 -3.09 -15.62
N TYR A 567 21.37 -4.22 -16.27
CA TYR A 567 22.26 -4.85 -17.23
C TYR A 567 22.42 -4.00 -18.51
N PRO A 568 23.49 -4.21 -19.29
CA PRO A 568 23.68 -3.49 -20.56
C PRO A 568 22.58 -3.75 -21.59
N ASP A 569 21.91 -4.89 -21.50
CA ASP A 569 20.80 -5.31 -22.35
C ASP A 569 20.07 -6.53 -21.73
N ASP A 570 19.04 -7.04 -22.42
CA ASP A 570 18.14 -8.05 -21.88
C ASP A 570 18.78 -9.44 -21.73
N ALA A 571 19.98 -9.67 -22.27
CA ALA A 571 20.73 -10.90 -21.98
C ALA A 571 21.00 -11.05 -20.47
N GLY A 572 21.12 -9.93 -19.75
CA GLY A 572 21.30 -9.94 -18.31
C GLY A 572 20.13 -10.52 -17.52
N TYR A 573 18.93 -10.53 -18.09
CA TYR A 573 17.73 -11.10 -17.47
C TYR A 573 17.31 -12.44 -18.08
N ALA A 574 17.82 -12.75 -19.27
CA ALA A 574 17.34 -13.88 -20.05
C ALA A 574 17.60 -15.24 -19.38
N THR A 575 16.59 -16.10 -19.47
CA THR A 575 16.60 -17.47 -18.97
C THR A 575 16.79 -18.49 -20.10
N GLN A 576 17.08 -19.75 -19.75
CA GLN A 576 17.22 -20.80 -20.75
C GLN A 576 15.92 -20.96 -21.55
N ARG A 577 16.04 -21.09 -22.88
CA ARG A 577 14.94 -21.17 -23.87
C ARG A 577 14.26 -19.85 -24.20
N GLU A 578 14.71 -18.73 -23.66
CA GLU A 578 14.18 -17.41 -24.01
C GLU A 578 14.65 -16.97 -25.40
N CYS A 579 13.76 -16.33 -26.15
CA CYS A 579 14.04 -15.87 -27.52
C CYS A 579 14.38 -14.38 -27.51
N LEU A 580 15.55 -14.01 -28.03
CA LEU A 580 16.00 -12.62 -28.05
C LEU A 580 16.26 -12.16 -29.49
N LEU A 581 16.09 -10.86 -29.71
CA LEU A 581 16.57 -10.19 -30.90
C LEU A 581 18.01 -9.77 -30.66
N LYS A 582 18.97 -10.44 -31.32
CA LYS A 582 20.37 -10.01 -31.39
C LYS A 582 20.53 -9.02 -32.54
N SER A 583 21.04 -7.83 -32.23
CA SER A 583 21.45 -6.81 -33.21
C SER A 583 22.93 -6.49 -33.06
N GLY A 584 23.60 -6.11 -34.15
CA GLY A 584 25.05 -5.87 -34.16
C GLY A 584 25.89 -7.14 -33.99
N ASP A 585 27.22 -7.00 -34.02
CA ASP A 585 28.17 -8.12 -33.98
C ASP A 585 29.36 -7.88 -33.03
N GLY A 586 29.97 -8.99 -32.62
CA GLY A 586 31.10 -9.01 -31.69
C GLY A 586 30.78 -8.25 -30.40
N PRO A 587 31.67 -7.36 -29.91
CA PRO A 587 31.47 -6.62 -28.66
C PRO A 587 30.36 -5.55 -28.73
N LYS A 588 29.80 -5.29 -29.92
CA LYS A 588 28.68 -4.36 -30.11
C LYS A 588 27.33 -5.08 -30.21
N ALA A 589 27.30 -6.40 -30.02
CA ALA A 589 26.07 -7.16 -30.00
C ALA A 589 25.16 -6.65 -28.85
N ARG A 590 23.88 -6.49 -29.16
CA ARG A 590 22.83 -6.15 -28.20
C ARG A 590 21.71 -7.16 -28.28
N PHE A 591 21.21 -7.56 -27.13
CA PHE A 591 20.14 -8.54 -27.01
C PHE A 591 18.88 -7.89 -26.43
N THR A 592 17.77 -7.97 -27.15
CA THR A 592 16.51 -7.39 -26.71
C THR A 592 15.43 -8.46 -26.64
N ASN A 593 14.70 -8.53 -25.54
CA ASN A 593 13.51 -9.35 -25.43
C ASN A 593 12.33 -8.58 -26.05
N VAL A 594 11.93 -8.99 -27.24
CA VAL A 594 10.79 -8.39 -27.98
C VAL A 594 9.46 -9.11 -27.69
N GLY A 595 9.41 -9.95 -26.67
CA GLY A 595 8.21 -10.65 -26.20
C GLY A 595 7.73 -11.79 -27.10
N SER A 596 8.46 -12.12 -28.17
CA SER A 596 8.04 -13.14 -29.12
C SER A 596 9.21 -13.82 -29.81
N CYS A 597 9.17 -15.15 -29.84
CA CYS A 597 10.08 -15.94 -30.67
C CYS A 597 9.91 -15.62 -32.17
N ALA A 598 8.73 -15.29 -32.67
CA ALA A 598 8.56 -15.01 -34.10
C ALA A 598 9.38 -13.78 -34.58
N SER A 599 9.64 -12.84 -33.67
CA SER A 599 10.36 -11.58 -33.94
C SER A 599 11.82 -11.59 -33.46
N SER A 600 12.31 -12.76 -33.01
CA SER A 600 13.65 -12.95 -32.46
C SER A 600 14.49 -13.84 -33.39
N ASN A 601 15.79 -13.56 -33.49
CA ASN A 601 16.72 -14.27 -34.38
C ASN A 601 17.71 -15.17 -33.62
N VAL A 602 17.68 -15.17 -32.28
CA VAL A 602 18.44 -16.11 -31.44
C VAL A 602 17.55 -16.66 -30.33
N TYR A 603 17.99 -17.77 -29.75
CA TYR A 603 17.42 -18.28 -28.50
C TYR A 603 18.52 -18.70 -27.54
N VAL A 604 18.25 -18.54 -26.25
CA VAL A 604 19.19 -18.84 -25.18
C VAL A 604 19.28 -20.35 -24.94
N THR A 605 20.47 -20.90 -25.07
CA THR A 605 20.74 -22.33 -24.87
C THR A 605 21.29 -22.64 -23.49
N GLY A 606 21.90 -21.67 -22.81
CA GLY A 606 22.47 -21.84 -21.49
C GLY A 606 22.78 -20.50 -20.82
N ARG A 607 22.85 -20.51 -19.50
CA ARG A 607 23.24 -19.36 -18.68
C ARG A 607 24.06 -19.84 -17.49
N THR A 608 25.14 -19.14 -17.19
CA THR A 608 25.91 -19.27 -15.95
C THR A 608 26.17 -17.89 -15.35
N SER A 609 26.40 -17.81 -14.04
CA SER A 609 26.84 -16.57 -13.38
C SER A 609 28.35 -16.34 -13.48
N THR A 610 29.10 -17.29 -14.03
CA THR A 610 30.55 -17.13 -14.27
C THR A 610 30.78 -16.16 -15.41
N TYR A 611 31.52 -15.09 -15.15
CA TYR A 611 31.94 -14.12 -16.18
C TYR A 611 32.92 -14.76 -17.17
N ASN A 612 32.77 -14.42 -18.45
CA ASN A 612 33.65 -14.83 -19.55
C ASN A 612 33.88 -16.35 -19.67
N ASP A 613 32.86 -17.16 -19.35
CA ASP A 613 32.91 -18.61 -19.41
C ASP A 613 32.52 -19.13 -20.81
N ALA A 614 33.36 -18.82 -21.80
CA ALA A 614 33.13 -19.25 -23.17
C ALA A 614 33.09 -20.79 -23.30
N GLY A 615 33.84 -21.50 -22.45
CA GLY A 615 33.89 -22.96 -22.42
C GLY A 615 32.54 -23.60 -22.08
N PHE A 616 31.77 -22.98 -21.18
CA PHE A 616 30.40 -23.39 -20.85
C PHE A 616 29.47 -23.45 -22.07
N CYS A 617 29.67 -22.58 -23.05
CA CYS A 617 28.83 -22.49 -24.25
C CYS A 617 29.21 -23.48 -25.37
N ASN A 618 30.31 -24.21 -25.25
CA ASN A 618 30.79 -25.14 -26.27
C ASN A 618 30.90 -24.49 -27.67
N GLN A 619 30.05 -24.89 -28.62
CA GLN A 619 30.01 -24.38 -30.00
C GLN A 619 29.00 -23.24 -30.19
N ASP A 620 28.26 -22.86 -29.15
CA ASP A 620 27.23 -21.84 -29.21
C ASP A 620 27.86 -20.44 -29.19
N GLY A 621 27.15 -19.46 -29.76
CA GLY A 621 27.50 -18.06 -29.55
C GLY A 621 27.34 -17.70 -28.07
N TRP A 622 28.08 -16.70 -27.58
CA TRP A 622 27.98 -16.28 -26.20
C TRP A 622 28.10 -14.77 -26.04
N THR A 623 27.58 -14.27 -24.93
CA THR A 623 27.75 -12.88 -24.46
C THR A 623 27.96 -12.90 -22.95
N THR A 624 28.71 -11.94 -22.43
CA THR A 624 29.02 -11.86 -21.00
C THR A 624 29.06 -10.42 -20.56
N TRP A 625 28.74 -10.18 -19.30
CA TRP A 625 28.95 -8.91 -18.64
C TRP A 625 29.08 -9.15 -17.13
N GLU A 626 29.89 -8.32 -16.47
CA GLU A 626 30.01 -8.30 -15.03
C GLU A 626 30.06 -6.86 -14.51
N ASN A 627 29.60 -6.68 -13.27
CA ASN A 627 29.93 -5.52 -12.48
C ASN A 627 31.09 -5.91 -11.53
N PRO A 628 32.22 -5.17 -11.51
CA PRO A 628 33.36 -5.45 -10.63
C PRO A 628 33.04 -5.51 -9.12
N ASP A 629 32.09 -4.70 -8.66
CA ASP A 629 31.64 -4.64 -7.27
C ASP A 629 30.64 -5.77 -6.95
N TYR A 630 29.96 -6.31 -7.98
CA TYR A 630 28.94 -7.37 -7.86
C TYR A 630 29.19 -8.56 -8.80
N PRO A 631 30.35 -9.25 -8.70
CA PRO A 631 30.72 -10.32 -9.63
C PRO A 631 29.72 -11.48 -9.61
N ARG A 632 29.02 -11.72 -8.49
CA ARG A 632 27.97 -12.76 -8.39
C ARG A 632 26.76 -12.53 -9.28
N LEU A 633 26.54 -11.28 -9.71
CA LEU A 633 25.47 -10.89 -10.63
C LEU A 633 25.97 -10.82 -12.08
N GLY A 634 27.25 -11.13 -12.32
CA GLY A 634 27.76 -11.34 -13.66
C GLY A 634 27.09 -12.52 -14.34
N TYR A 635 27.26 -12.61 -15.66
CA TYR A 635 26.72 -13.72 -16.43
C TYR A 635 27.58 -14.07 -17.64
N THR A 636 27.49 -15.32 -18.08
CA THR A 636 27.73 -15.73 -19.47
C THR A 636 26.47 -16.41 -19.99
N VAL A 637 25.95 -15.91 -21.11
CA VAL A 637 24.74 -16.42 -21.77
C VAL A 637 25.12 -17.02 -23.11
N CYS A 638 24.76 -18.27 -23.33
CA CYS A 638 24.93 -19.01 -24.57
C CYS A 638 23.69 -18.86 -25.44
N TRP A 639 23.86 -18.73 -26.74
CA TRP A 639 22.78 -18.55 -27.69
C TRP A 639 23.08 -19.23 -29.02
N ARG A 640 22.01 -19.61 -29.73
CA ARG A 640 22.08 -20.09 -31.11
C ARG A 640 21.19 -19.24 -32.01
N PRO A 641 21.57 -19.05 -33.29
CA PRO A 641 20.66 -18.54 -34.30
C PRO A 641 19.40 -19.39 -34.34
N ARG A 642 18.26 -18.75 -34.59
CA ARG A 642 16.98 -19.43 -34.70
C ARG A 642 16.44 -19.46 -36.11
#